data_AF-A0A7Y9L6D5-F1
#
_entry.id   AF-A0A7Y9L6D5-F1
#
_cell.length_a   1.000
_cell.length_b   1.000
_cell.length_c   1.000
_cell.angle_alpha   90.00
_cell.angle_beta   90.00
_cell.angle_gamma   90.00
#
_symmetry.space_group_name_H-M   'P 1'
#
loop_
_entity.id
_entity.type
_entity.pdbx_description
1 polymer ?
#
loop_
_entity_poly.entity_id
_entity_poly.type
_entity_poly.pdbx_seq_one_letter_code
_entity_poly.pdbx_strand_id
1 'polypeptide(L)'
;MKKLNFFACIALLFFLSLLQSYSAQSQTLPPPTTSSPNAATLEKFTDVPVNLFTGTPDISIPIHTLKYGNISVPISLRYHPSAVRPAQQPGWVGLGWDLQSYGAITRIVRGNPDDLYGSPGTSMAPQNSLDAYYPVPGNSVNFPNASGSELANATGWSSVTNLKNNFQVSPLDQTGVIDIQADEFSFNFMGYSGTFYYEGPTLGWKVVCNDNIKISLLTGTGSLAGTAEDGFLAQADIYPAIEQYIPFQTSQQPTCNGCSGVINDAGTNYQPNTFAGFIMTVPDGTQYVFGGANAIEFESVYYFDPVTPSNSVNGPFQFLANTWLLSQIIDVNHNVVNFTYQRTYPTVNLSFLGFSDSDITASTSNGCSVSNATQSTTAINTHYGHYEWPMYLSQISSPNETISFTFSPATCLRYSNFTLLSQDGSNVNPAAGPIVPIPANSDQLNPAPINGNLNNIQWEQLNTITINNSANNIYREFQFNYSSSASQRLTLNSLSENDNQDSPMEVYSFLYNTVSNMSALKDGTTAYYDGNGTDNWGFFNGQDLGSVNASGIVAARQTDPTEVTTGLLNQITYPTGGYTKLTWEAHDYSQYVSANRQALVAATGYAGGSRIKEIKSFDINGAVLLDKNYIYKAGYTAGGTTTLSSSGVLNGMPQYSFSTSNRQTVIGSATISIYSDAFQPLTNYSYNGMGSYIGYNEVAEVNADGSYTRHFFTNYGIDLNGISHYDNPPASMIGWLLNGSMEAYLPMNTLEGERGLPTGTFQYTSGNTLVQKTNYTYRNDAARFNSYLNHIDVGNFFSQCNPAELFVLESARELYTYDYYPVNKTMTIYDQNGNNPVVSSETYNSYDVNNMLTQKTVINSRGETVVTNYTYPIEATDATSLAMVAAHILTPLIKTVVTNNGNPVSLTQIAYSSPYTNYFLPQTVQLQTGSNTLETREQMYQYDTHGNVQEESKTGDAHDVYLWGYNSQYLVAKITNSTYAAVQAVMASNNITQSQLDNPGTTDAVMRTTLNLLRAGLPNSQVTTYTYATVTGITSETDPKGKITTYQYDSYNRLMNIIDLNGNIVKHYDYHYQGQ
;
A
#
# COMPACT_ATOMS: atom_id res chain seq x y z
N MET A 1 -5.20 79.21 -19.97
CA MET A 1 -3.94 78.45 -20.09
C MET A 1 -3.91 77.50 -18.89
N LYS A 2 -4.50 76.29 -18.89
CA LYS A 2 -4.61 75.26 -19.94
C LYS A 2 -3.25 75.00 -20.60
N LYS A 3 -2.34 74.33 -19.86
CA LYS A 3 -1.21 73.52 -20.38
C LYS A 3 -0.25 72.93 -19.30
N LEU A 4 -0.66 72.77 -18.03
CA LEU A 4 0.24 72.22 -16.99
C LEU A 4 -0.29 71.02 -16.18
N ASN A 5 -1.46 70.45 -16.51
CA ASN A 5 -2.02 69.28 -15.80
C ASN A 5 -2.22 68.03 -16.70
N PHE A 6 -1.63 68.00 -17.91
CA PHE A 6 -1.76 66.84 -18.81
C PHE A 6 -0.50 65.97 -18.86
N PHE A 7 0.68 66.52 -18.52
CA PHE A 7 1.93 65.76 -18.49
C PHE A 7 2.18 64.99 -17.18
N ALA A 8 1.54 65.38 -16.07
CA ALA A 8 1.64 64.66 -14.80
C ALA A 8 0.81 63.36 -14.78
N CYS A 9 -0.28 63.27 -15.56
CA CYS A 9 -1.06 62.03 -15.66
C CYS A 9 -0.47 61.03 -16.67
N ILE A 10 0.29 61.47 -17.67
CA ILE A 10 0.93 60.55 -18.64
C ILE A 10 2.23 59.95 -18.08
N ALA A 11 2.96 60.66 -17.21
CA ALA A 11 4.10 60.10 -16.49
C ALA A 11 3.69 59.11 -15.39
N LEU A 12 2.49 59.27 -14.80
CA LEU A 12 1.94 58.32 -13.84
C LEU A 12 1.29 57.09 -14.52
N LEU A 13 0.85 57.23 -15.78
CA LEU A 13 0.31 56.11 -16.59
C LEU A 13 1.39 55.32 -17.36
N PHE A 14 2.57 55.89 -17.62
CA PHE A 14 3.70 55.16 -18.20
C PHE A 14 4.60 54.45 -17.17
N PHE A 15 4.49 54.79 -15.88
CA PHE A 15 5.17 54.06 -14.80
C PHE A 15 4.34 52.88 -14.27
N LEU A 16 3.06 52.77 -14.68
CA LEU A 16 2.18 51.64 -14.35
C LEU A 16 2.09 50.57 -15.47
N SER A 17 2.83 50.72 -16.58
CA SER A 17 2.75 49.82 -17.74
C SER A 17 4.07 49.13 -18.10
N LEU A 18 5.03 49.03 -17.17
CA LEU A 18 6.30 48.32 -17.35
C LEU A 18 6.64 47.38 -16.18
N LEU A 19 5.65 46.64 -15.71
CA LEU A 19 5.85 45.41 -14.94
C LEU A 19 5.13 44.29 -15.69
N GLN A 20 5.87 43.62 -16.57
CA GLN A 20 5.55 42.26 -16.98
C GLN A 20 6.22 41.30 -16.00
N SER A 21 5.45 40.24 -15.68
CA SER A 21 5.86 39.01 -15.00
C SER A 21 6.06 39.13 -13.48
N TYR A 22 5.27 38.44 -12.66
CA TYR A 22 5.41 37.02 -12.31
C TYR A 22 4.35 36.66 -11.26
N SER A 23 3.78 35.47 -11.43
CA SER A 23 2.77 34.84 -10.59
C SER A 23 3.35 34.53 -9.19
N ALA A 24 2.67 34.92 -8.12
CA ALA A 24 2.90 34.38 -6.79
C ALA A 24 1.79 33.37 -6.50
N GLN A 25 2.09 32.08 -6.67
CA GLN A 25 1.23 30.99 -6.21
C GLN A 25 1.38 30.87 -4.69
N SER A 26 0.31 31.19 -3.96
CA SER A 26 0.20 30.93 -2.53
C SER A 26 -0.33 29.52 -2.33
N GLN A 27 0.32 28.75 -1.45
CA GLN A 27 0.02 27.34 -1.14
C GLN A 27 -0.20 26.45 -2.39
N THR A 28 0.86 26.25 -3.16
CA THR A 28 0.93 25.12 -4.08
C THR A 28 2.12 24.25 -3.68
N LEU A 29 1.98 23.47 -2.62
CA LEU A 29 2.38 22.08 -2.84
C LEU A 29 1.39 21.61 -3.90
N PRO A 30 1.81 21.15 -5.10
CA PRO A 30 0.89 20.42 -5.95
C PRO A 30 0.21 19.37 -5.05
N PRO A 31 -1.11 19.17 -5.17
CA PRO A 31 -1.75 18.06 -4.48
C PRO A 31 -0.89 16.81 -4.75
N PRO A 32 -0.58 16.03 -3.71
CA PRO A 32 0.16 14.80 -3.92
C PRO A 32 -0.56 14.02 -5.03
N THR A 33 0.23 13.41 -5.91
CA THR A 33 -0.26 12.50 -6.95
C THR A 33 -1.34 11.58 -6.38
N THR A 34 -2.42 11.36 -7.11
CA THR A 34 -3.57 10.60 -6.61
C THR A 34 -3.62 9.22 -7.25
N SER A 35 -3.66 8.20 -6.39
CA SER A 35 -3.82 6.81 -6.82
C SER A 35 -5.27 6.56 -7.25
N SER A 36 -5.47 5.65 -8.22
CA SER A 36 -6.81 5.24 -8.64
C SER A 36 -7.65 4.71 -7.46
N PRO A 37 -8.99 4.62 -7.56
CA PRO A 37 -9.82 4.16 -6.44
C PRO A 37 -9.44 2.78 -5.89
N ASN A 38 -8.98 1.88 -6.77
CA ASN A 38 -8.54 0.53 -6.40
C ASN A 38 -7.18 0.57 -5.68
N ALA A 39 -6.21 1.35 -6.18
CA ALA A 39 -4.90 1.51 -5.55
C ALA A 39 -4.98 2.28 -4.22
N ALA A 40 -5.76 3.38 -4.18
CA ALA A 40 -5.97 4.19 -2.99
C ALA A 40 -6.66 3.43 -1.84
N THR A 41 -7.53 2.45 -2.15
CA THR A 41 -8.16 1.61 -1.12
C THR A 41 -7.16 0.61 -0.54
N LEU A 42 -6.28 0.03 -1.37
CA LEU A 42 -5.20 -0.84 -0.93
C LEU A 42 -4.21 -0.10 0.00
N GLU A 43 -3.84 1.15 -0.33
CA GLU A 43 -2.98 2.00 0.52
C GLU A 43 -3.54 2.20 1.93
N LYS A 44 -4.87 2.23 2.11
CA LYS A 44 -5.49 2.44 3.44
C LYS A 44 -5.11 1.38 4.45
N PHE A 45 -4.87 0.14 4.00
CA PHE A 45 -4.42 -0.95 4.88
C PHE A 45 -2.97 -0.79 5.34
N THR A 46 -2.17 0.01 4.63
CA THR A 46 -0.82 0.41 5.05
C THR A 46 -0.87 1.67 5.93
N ASP A 47 -1.62 2.69 5.49
CA ASP A 47 -1.75 4.00 6.15
C ASP A 47 -2.40 3.94 7.54
N VAL A 48 -3.39 3.07 7.71
CA VAL A 48 -4.12 2.96 8.97
C VAL A 48 -4.06 1.50 9.39
N PRO A 49 -3.14 1.13 10.31
CA PRO A 49 -2.98 -0.26 10.67
C PRO A 49 -4.25 -0.80 11.32
N VAL A 50 -4.63 -2.01 10.92
CA VAL A 50 -5.81 -2.73 11.44
C VAL A 50 -5.48 -3.32 12.80
N ASN A 51 -5.77 -2.55 13.85
CA ASN A 51 -5.55 -2.98 15.23
C ASN A 51 -6.35 -2.12 16.23
N LEU A 52 -6.26 -2.48 17.51
CA LEU A 52 -6.90 -1.74 18.59
C LEU A 52 -6.27 -0.35 18.81
N PHE A 53 -5.01 -0.11 18.43
CA PHE A 53 -4.37 1.19 18.56
C PHE A 53 -5.06 2.27 17.72
N THR A 54 -5.57 1.91 16.54
CA THR A 54 -6.40 2.78 15.70
C THR A 54 -7.90 2.54 15.90
N GLY A 55 -8.30 1.50 16.63
CA GLY A 55 -9.70 1.11 16.78
C GLY A 55 -10.34 0.54 15.51
N THR A 56 -9.52 0.03 14.59
CA THR A 56 -9.96 -0.55 13.31
C THR A 56 -9.99 -2.09 13.41
N PRO A 57 -11.15 -2.75 13.21
CA PRO A 57 -11.26 -4.21 13.26
C PRO A 57 -10.84 -4.86 11.94
N ASP A 58 -10.30 -6.09 11.99
CA ASP A 58 -10.00 -6.87 10.78
C ASP A 58 -11.26 -7.59 10.28
N ILE A 59 -11.76 -7.14 9.14
CA ILE A 59 -12.96 -7.68 8.48
C ILE A 59 -12.55 -8.22 7.13
N SER A 60 -12.55 -9.55 7.01
CA SER A 60 -12.14 -10.26 5.79
C SER A 60 -13.08 -11.41 5.44
N ILE A 61 -13.36 -11.60 4.15
CA ILE A 61 -14.08 -12.76 3.61
C ILE A 61 -13.17 -13.46 2.59
N PRO A 62 -12.64 -14.65 2.91
CA PRO A 62 -11.84 -15.42 1.97
C PRO A 62 -12.72 -15.94 0.82
N ILE A 63 -12.23 -15.82 -0.42
CA ILE A 63 -12.91 -16.31 -1.63
C ILE A 63 -12.22 -17.57 -2.14
N HIS A 64 -10.91 -17.49 -2.41
CA HIS A 64 -10.12 -18.59 -2.95
C HIS A 64 -8.63 -18.41 -2.67
N THR A 65 -7.81 -19.45 -2.89
CA THR A 65 -6.36 -19.33 -2.83
C THR A 65 -5.75 -20.16 -3.95
N LEU A 66 -5.20 -19.49 -4.96
CA LEU A 66 -4.45 -20.16 -6.02
C LEU A 66 -3.12 -20.65 -5.46
N LYS A 67 -2.77 -21.91 -5.75
CA LYS A 67 -1.50 -22.52 -5.33
C LYS A 67 -0.77 -23.11 -6.53
N TYR A 68 0.47 -22.68 -6.73
CA TYR A 68 1.33 -23.24 -7.76
C TYR A 68 2.80 -23.17 -7.35
N GLY A 69 3.48 -24.32 -7.25
CA GLY A 69 4.81 -24.38 -6.66
C GLY A 69 4.80 -23.92 -5.20
N ASN A 70 5.74 -23.04 -4.84
CA ASN A 70 5.77 -22.36 -3.54
C ASN A 70 4.93 -21.08 -3.52
N ILE A 71 4.25 -20.73 -4.62
CA ILE A 71 3.41 -19.54 -4.73
C ILE A 71 2.01 -19.84 -4.17
N SER A 72 1.55 -18.96 -3.29
CA SER A 72 0.19 -18.94 -2.76
C SER A 72 -0.40 -17.54 -2.93
N VAL A 73 -1.45 -17.42 -3.74
CA VAL A 73 -2.16 -16.15 -3.99
C VAL A 73 -3.54 -16.21 -3.34
N PRO A 74 -3.71 -15.65 -2.13
CA PRO A 74 -5.03 -15.53 -1.52
C PRO A 74 -5.87 -14.48 -2.25
N ILE A 75 -7.14 -14.79 -2.47
CA ILE A 75 -8.16 -13.86 -2.96
C ILE A 75 -9.17 -13.69 -1.84
N SER A 76 -9.30 -12.47 -1.35
CA SER A 76 -10.24 -12.15 -0.27
C SER A 76 -10.82 -10.75 -0.42
N LEU A 77 -12.05 -10.58 0.04
CA LEU A 77 -12.62 -9.25 0.26
C LEU A 77 -12.21 -8.76 1.64
N ARG A 78 -11.74 -7.52 1.73
CA ARG A 78 -11.40 -6.87 3.01
C ARG A 78 -12.12 -5.54 3.12
N TYR A 79 -12.54 -5.18 4.32
CA TYR A 79 -13.23 -3.91 4.57
C TYR A 79 -12.40 -2.99 5.46
N HIS A 80 -12.27 -1.72 5.07
CA HIS A 80 -11.55 -0.70 5.83
C HIS A 80 -12.44 0.55 6.07
N PRO A 81 -12.78 0.90 7.32
CA PRO A 81 -13.69 2.02 7.62
C PRO A 81 -13.10 3.38 7.19
N SER A 82 -11.78 3.56 7.23
CA SER A 82 -11.14 4.80 6.78
C SER A 82 -11.27 5.08 5.27
N ALA A 83 -11.67 4.10 4.47
CA ALA A 83 -11.95 4.25 3.04
C ALA A 83 -13.39 4.76 2.75
N VAL A 84 -14.21 4.93 3.79
CA VAL A 84 -15.56 5.49 3.68
C VAL A 84 -15.50 7.00 3.85
N ARG A 85 -15.23 7.72 2.75
CA ARG A 85 -15.10 9.18 2.71
C ARG A 85 -15.92 9.80 1.58
N PRO A 86 -16.50 11.00 1.77
CA PRO A 86 -17.22 11.68 0.70
C PRO A 86 -16.37 11.99 -0.55
N ALA A 87 -15.11 12.37 -0.40
CA ALA A 87 -14.22 12.62 -1.55
C ALA A 87 -13.68 11.34 -2.21
N GLN A 88 -13.77 10.19 -1.53
CA GLN A 88 -13.21 8.94 -2.03
C GLN A 88 -14.23 8.19 -2.90
N GLN A 89 -13.82 7.88 -4.13
CA GLN A 89 -14.57 6.96 -4.98
C GLN A 89 -14.40 5.52 -4.46
N PRO A 90 -15.49 4.72 -4.42
CA PRO A 90 -15.37 3.30 -4.17
C PRO A 90 -14.49 2.62 -5.21
N GLY A 91 -13.69 1.65 -4.78
CA GLY A 91 -13.13 0.67 -5.71
C GLY A 91 -14.24 -0.17 -6.37
N TRP A 92 -13.85 -1.00 -7.33
CA TRP A 92 -14.76 -1.86 -8.10
C TRP A 92 -15.57 -2.89 -7.30
N VAL A 93 -15.24 -3.12 -6.03
CA VAL A 93 -16.00 -4.00 -5.12
C VAL A 93 -16.86 -3.22 -4.10
N GLY A 94 -17.01 -1.91 -4.29
CA GLY A 94 -17.92 -1.07 -3.50
C GLY A 94 -17.27 -0.38 -2.29
N LEU A 95 -18.04 0.51 -1.67
CA LEU A 95 -17.56 1.46 -0.67
C LEU A 95 -16.95 0.77 0.55
N GLY A 96 -15.68 1.11 0.82
CA GLY A 96 -14.91 0.57 1.95
C GLY A 96 -14.40 -0.85 1.75
N TRP A 97 -14.78 -1.55 0.66
CA TRP A 97 -14.28 -2.87 0.33
C TRP A 97 -13.10 -2.79 -0.63
N ASP A 98 -12.15 -3.69 -0.42
CA ASP A 98 -11.02 -3.97 -1.30
C ASP A 98 -11.00 -5.46 -1.66
N LEU A 99 -10.57 -5.77 -2.89
CA LEU A 99 -10.32 -7.14 -3.31
C LEU A 99 -8.81 -7.38 -3.22
N GLN A 100 -8.37 -7.96 -2.12
CA GLN A 100 -6.98 -8.41 -1.98
C GLN A 100 -6.76 -9.64 -2.86
N SER A 101 -6.34 -9.38 -4.09
CA SER A 101 -5.91 -10.38 -5.08
C SER A 101 -4.66 -9.95 -5.85
N TYR A 102 -4.24 -8.69 -5.75
CA TYR A 102 -3.08 -8.13 -6.44
C TYR A 102 -2.21 -7.33 -5.46
N GLY A 103 -1.05 -6.89 -5.93
CA GLY A 103 -0.19 -5.95 -5.23
C GLY A 103 0.02 -4.70 -6.08
N ALA A 104 0.41 -3.60 -5.45
CA ALA A 104 0.75 -2.37 -6.16
C ALA A 104 1.96 -1.69 -5.54
N ILE A 105 2.67 -0.93 -6.38
CA ILE A 105 3.59 0.13 -6.00
C ILE A 105 2.95 1.44 -6.42
N THR A 106 2.73 2.36 -5.50
CA THR A 106 2.21 3.70 -5.75
C THR A 106 3.27 4.75 -5.47
N ARG A 107 3.15 5.93 -6.06
CA ARG A 107 4.15 6.99 -5.96
C ARG A 107 3.56 8.25 -5.35
N ILE A 108 4.36 8.93 -4.54
CA ILE A 108 4.14 10.31 -4.16
C ILE A 108 5.28 11.12 -4.75
N VAL A 109 4.97 11.98 -5.73
CA VAL A 109 5.97 12.85 -6.33
C VAL A 109 6.33 13.99 -5.39
N ARG A 110 7.63 14.22 -5.19
CA ARG A 110 8.18 15.34 -4.42
C ARG A 110 9.09 16.15 -5.34
N GLY A 111 8.72 17.40 -5.65
CA GLY A 111 9.46 18.16 -6.65
C GLY A 111 9.01 17.77 -8.05
N ASN A 112 9.94 17.28 -8.88
CA ASN A 112 9.63 16.69 -10.18
C ASN A 112 9.63 15.17 -10.07
N PRO A 113 9.01 14.44 -11.02
CA PRO A 113 9.15 12.99 -11.04
C PRO A 113 10.63 12.59 -11.19
N ASP A 114 11.14 11.72 -10.30
CA ASP A 114 12.50 11.17 -10.33
C ASP A 114 12.98 10.66 -11.71
N ASP A 115 12.06 10.16 -12.53
CA ASP A 115 12.25 9.61 -13.87
C ASP A 115 11.97 10.61 -15.01
N LEU A 116 11.69 11.89 -14.70
CA LEU A 116 11.46 12.93 -15.69
C LEU A 116 12.78 13.42 -16.30
N TYR A 117 12.90 13.37 -17.63
CA TYR A 117 14.07 13.85 -18.37
C TYR A 117 13.70 14.82 -19.51
N GLY A 118 14.40 15.96 -19.60
CA GLY A 118 14.25 16.96 -20.68
C GLY A 118 15.36 16.90 -21.73
N SER A 119 15.01 16.96 -23.02
CA SER A 119 16.01 17.06 -24.10
C SER A 119 16.71 18.43 -24.08
N PRO A 120 18.05 18.51 -24.24
CA PRO A 120 18.72 19.78 -24.51
C PRO A 120 18.26 20.33 -25.87
N GLY A 121 17.81 21.59 -25.92
CA GLY A 121 17.80 22.39 -27.15
C GLY A 121 16.46 22.65 -27.85
N THR A 122 15.30 22.25 -27.32
CA THR A 122 14.02 22.81 -27.81
C THR A 122 13.78 24.17 -27.17
N SER A 123 13.20 25.13 -27.89
CA SER A 123 12.89 26.48 -27.37
C SER A 123 11.85 26.52 -26.25
N MET A 124 11.54 25.37 -25.64
CA MET A 124 10.68 25.19 -24.47
C MET A 124 11.41 24.49 -23.31
N ALA A 125 12.63 24.00 -23.51
CA ALA A 125 13.52 23.56 -22.44
C ALA A 125 14.59 24.65 -22.25
N PRO A 126 14.82 25.16 -21.03
CA PRO A 126 15.93 26.05 -20.78
C PRO A 126 17.22 25.42 -21.33
N GLN A 127 17.99 26.17 -22.13
CA GLN A 127 19.29 25.73 -22.62
C GLN A 127 20.25 25.60 -21.43
N ASN A 128 20.22 24.45 -20.74
CA ASN A 128 21.25 23.79 -19.92
C ASN A 128 20.54 22.68 -19.13
N SER A 129 20.64 21.45 -19.63
CA SER A 129 19.92 20.25 -19.22
C SER A 129 20.43 19.61 -17.92
N LEU A 130 19.82 19.90 -16.76
CA LEU A 130 20.21 19.34 -15.45
C LEU A 130 19.03 19.30 -14.45
N ASP A 131 18.00 18.49 -14.68
CA ASP A 131 16.80 18.51 -13.79
C ASP A 131 16.32 17.12 -13.29
N ALA A 132 17.01 16.00 -13.61
CA ALA A 132 16.58 14.65 -13.20
C ALA A 132 17.23 14.19 -11.88
N TYR A 133 16.42 13.67 -10.95
CA TYR A 133 16.90 13.07 -9.70
C TYR A 133 17.58 11.71 -9.94
N TYR A 134 17.01 10.85 -10.81
CA TYR A 134 17.57 9.55 -11.21
C TYR A 134 18.53 9.67 -12.42
N PRO A 135 19.74 9.08 -12.38
CA PRO A 135 20.70 9.10 -13.49
C PRO A 135 20.34 8.07 -14.58
N VAL A 136 20.17 8.52 -15.82
CA VAL A 136 19.85 7.63 -16.96
C VAL A 136 21.09 6.80 -17.39
N PRO A 137 20.97 5.47 -17.54
CA PRO A 137 22.07 4.61 -18.02
C PRO A 137 22.50 4.96 -19.46
N GLY A 138 23.82 4.95 -19.73
CA GLY A 138 24.37 5.02 -21.10
C GLY A 138 24.77 6.41 -21.60
N ASN A 139 24.62 7.47 -20.79
CA ASN A 139 25.01 8.81 -21.19
C ASN A 139 26.47 9.12 -20.81
N SER A 140 27.39 8.98 -21.76
CA SER A 140 28.81 9.37 -21.62
C SER A 140 29.08 10.82 -22.01
N VAL A 141 28.04 11.64 -22.21
CA VAL A 141 28.21 13.08 -22.40
C VAL A 141 28.60 13.65 -21.04
N ASN A 142 29.82 14.19 -20.94
CA ASN A 142 30.35 14.81 -19.72
C ASN A 142 29.39 15.91 -19.22
N PHE A 143 28.47 15.56 -18.33
CA PHE A 143 27.68 16.52 -17.58
C PHE A 143 28.61 17.14 -16.52
N PRO A 144 28.80 18.47 -16.52
CA PRO A 144 29.71 19.11 -15.56
C PRO A 144 29.18 19.13 -14.11
N ASN A 145 27.90 18.78 -13.88
CA ASN A 145 27.24 18.87 -12.57
C ASN A 145 26.66 17.51 -12.14
N ALA A 146 26.65 17.25 -10.82
CA ALA A 146 26.10 16.04 -10.21
C ALA A 146 24.56 15.97 -10.33
N SER A 147 24.02 14.75 -10.36
CA SER A 147 22.56 14.51 -10.31
C SER A 147 21.94 14.96 -8.99
N GLY A 148 20.61 15.13 -8.98
CA GLY A 148 19.86 15.47 -7.77
C GLY A 148 20.14 14.57 -6.57
N SER A 149 20.10 13.25 -6.83
CA SER A 149 20.40 12.22 -5.83
C SER A 149 21.84 12.27 -5.30
N GLU A 150 22.82 12.66 -6.11
CA GLU A 150 24.21 12.86 -5.67
C GLU A 150 24.39 14.11 -4.79
N LEU A 151 23.65 15.19 -5.07
CA LEU A 151 23.65 16.41 -4.25
C LEU A 151 22.94 16.18 -2.90
N ALA A 152 21.83 15.45 -2.90
CA ALA A 152 21.12 15.04 -1.68
C ALA A 152 22.00 14.16 -0.76
N ASN A 153 22.94 13.42 -1.34
CA ASN A 153 23.86 12.52 -0.64
C ASN A 153 25.29 13.06 -0.48
N ALA A 154 25.51 14.36 -0.73
CA ALA A 154 26.83 14.96 -0.61
C ALA A 154 27.35 14.96 0.84
N THR A 155 28.68 15.01 1.02
CA THR A 155 29.27 15.15 2.36
C THR A 155 28.77 16.45 3.02
N GLY A 156 28.19 16.33 4.23
CA GLY A 156 27.58 17.47 4.92
C GLY A 156 26.26 17.92 4.29
N TRP A 157 25.53 17.03 3.61
CA TRP A 157 24.22 17.27 2.97
C TRP A 157 23.26 18.12 3.82
N SER A 158 23.21 17.86 5.13
CA SER A 158 22.34 18.57 6.08
C SER A 158 22.92 19.89 6.59
N SER A 159 24.08 20.35 6.12
CA SER A 159 24.63 21.64 6.55
C SER A 159 23.83 22.79 5.94
N VAL A 160 23.58 23.83 6.74
CA VAL A 160 22.93 25.07 6.26
C VAL A 160 23.67 25.65 5.04
N THR A 161 25.00 25.49 4.97
CA THR A 161 25.79 25.91 3.81
C THR A 161 25.44 25.14 2.54
N ASN A 162 25.31 23.81 2.60
CA ASN A 162 24.99 23.00 1.43
C ASN A 162 23.54 23.20 0.97
N LEU A 163 22.59 23.28 1.91
CA LEU A 163 21.21 23.68 1.65
C LEU A 163 21.17 25.00 0.86
N LYS A 164 21.91 26.03 1.31
CA LYS A 164 22.03 27.31 0.59
C LYS A 164 22.70 27.20 -0.79
N ASN A 165 23.73 26.37 -0.94
CA ASN A 165 24.53 26.28 -2.16
C ASN A 165 23.83 25.49 -3.28
N ASN A 166 23.05 24.47 -2.94
CA ASN A 166 22.28 23.67 -3.91
C ASN A 166 21.25 24.54 -4.67
N PHE A 167 20.89 25.69 -4.12
CA PHE A 167 20.01 26.69 -4.73
C PHE A 167 20.73 27.81 -5.51
N GLN A 168 22.06 27.91 -5.42
CA GLN A 168 22.84 29.00 -6.05
C GLN A 168 23.41 28.61 -7.42
N VAL A 169 22.54 28.30 -8.40
CA VAL A 169 22.97 28.09 -9.79
C VAL A 169 22.65 29.32 -10.66
N SER A 170 23.73 30.01 -11.08
CA SER A 170 23.87 31.15 -12.01
C SER A 170 23.08 32.46 -11.78
N PRO A 171 23.77 33.60 -11.48
CA PRO A 171 23.16 34.93 -11.35
C PRO A 171 22.63 35.58 -12.64
N LEU A 172 22.75 34.93 -13.81
CA LEU A 172 22.47 35.56 -15.11
C LEU A 172 21.31 34.92 -15.89
N ASP A 173 20.92 33.70 -15.57
CA ASP A 173 19.97 32.93 -16.38
C ASP A 173 18.99 32.26 -15.42
N GLN A 174 17.71 32.64 -15.46
CA GLN A 174 16.63 32.12 -14.59
C GLN A 174 16.29 30.64 -14.91
N THR A 175 17.27 29.75 -14.97
CA THR A 175 17.16 28.45 -15.64
C THR A 175 17.86 27.34 -14.85
N GLY A 176 17.06 26.49 -14.17
CA GLY A 176 17.44 25.18 -13.63
C GLY A 176 17.52 25.12 -12.10
N VAL A 177 16.42 24.77 -11.43
CA VAL A 177 16.46 24.26 -10.05
C VAL A 177 16.65 22.75 -10.16
N ILE A 178 17.77 22.22 -9.68
CA ILE A 178 18.01 20.77 -9.67
C ILE A 178 17.02 20.14 -8.69
N ASP A 179 16.29 19.12 -9.13
CA ASP A 179 15.46 18.35 -8.23
C ASP A 179 16.34 17.56 -7.25
N ILE A 180 16.19 17.82 -5.96
CA ILE A 180 16.94 17.17 -4.87
C ILE A 180 15.99 16.44 -3.91
N GLN A 181 14.71 16.34 -4.27
CA GLN A 181 13.68 15.71 -3.46
C GLN A 181 13.42 14.32 -4.05
N ALA A 182 13.71 13.28 -3.28
CA ALA A 182 13.45 11.92 -3.72
C ALA A 182 11.93 11.66 -3.76
N ASP A 183 11.47 10.98 -4.80
CA ASP A 183 10.11 10.46 -4.79
C ASP A 183 9.96 9.29 -3.82
N GLU A 184 8.75 9.18 -3.27
CA GLU A 184 8.39 8.13 -2.33
C GLU A 184 7.57 7.06 -3.05
N PHE A 185 8.08 5.83 -3.09
CA PHE A 185 7.37 4.69 -3.65
C PHE A 185 6.84 3.81 -2.53
N SER A 186 5.52 3.71 -2.38
CA SER A 186 4.85 2.86 -1.39
C SER A 186 4.47 1.53 -2.01
N PHE A 187 4.66 0.41 -1.32
CA PHE A 187 4.24 -0.91 -1.80
C PHE A 187 3.34 -1.62 -0.80
N ASN A 188 2.41 -2.42 -1.32
CA ASN A 188 1.63 -3.38 -0.56
C ASN A 188 1.31 -4.59 -1.44
N PHE A 189 1.78 -5.77 -1.05
CA PHE A 189 1.54 -7.02 -1.78
C PHE A 189 1.80 -8.24 -0.88
N MET A 190 0.97 -9.29 -0.98
CA MET A 190 1.23 -10.62 -0.39
C MET A 190 1.74 -10.63 1.07
N GLY A 191 1.29 -9.67 1.89
CA GLY A 191 1.70 -9.54 3.30
C GLY A 191 2.92 -8.64 3.56
N TYR A 192 3.56 -8.13 2.51
CA TYR A 192 4.65 -7.16 2.57
C TYR A 192 4.13 -5.75 2.31
N SER A 193 4.61 -4.78 3.09
CA SER A 193 4.32 -3.36 2.89
C SER A 193 5.47 -2.48 3.37
N GLY A 194 5.63 -1.32 2.76
CA GLY A 194 6.66 -0.35 3.14
C GLY A 194 6.84 0.72 2.08
N THR A 195 7.94 1.47 2.18
CA THR A 195 8.32 2.46 1.17
C THR A 195 9.73 2.21 0.65
N PHE A 196 10.07 2.75 -0.51
CA PHE A 196 11.43 2.76 -1.02
C PHE A 196 11.75 4.04 -1.80
N TYR A 197 13.05 4.35 -1.87
CA TYR A 197 13.59 5.58 -2.43
C TYR A 197 14.86 5.27 -3.23
N TYR A 198 15.22 6.13 -4.17
CA TYR A 198 16.49 6.06 -4.87
C TYR A 198 17.54 6.98 -4.22
N GLU A 199 18.70 6.46 -3.84
CA GLU A 199 19.75 7.21 -3.12
C GLU A 199 20.99 7.49 -3.99
N GLY A 200 20.81 7.49 -5.32
CA GLY A 200 21.87 7.79 -6.26
C GLY A 200 22.66 6.55 -6.72
N PRO A 201 23.57 6.73 -7.71
CA PRO A 201 24.22 5.61 -8.40
C PRO A 201 25.11 4.73 -7.51
N THR A 202 25.60 5.26 -6.37
CA THR A 202 26.44 4.50 -5.43
C THR A 202 25.62 3.69 -4.42
N LEU A 203 24.49 4.23 -3.96
CA LEU A 203 23.69 3.63 -2.88
C LEU A 203 22.51 2.79 -3.42
N GLY A 204 22.04 3.11 -4.63
CA GLY A 204 20.95 2.42 -5.31
C GLY A 204 19.59 2.62 -4.63
N TRP A 205 18.67 1.68 -4.88
CA TRP A 205 17.37 1.64 -4.23
C TRP A 205 17.48 1.24 -2.76
N LYS A 206 16.78 1.95 -1.87
CA LYS A 206 16.70 1.67 -0.43
C LYS A 206 15.27 1.46 0.00
N VAL A 207 15.03 0.39 0.75
CA VAL A 207 13.71 0.01 1.26
C VAL A 207 13.61 0.36 2.74
N VAL A 208 12.46 0.87 3.14
CA VAL A 208 12.07 1.15 4.52
C VAL A 208 10.90 0.23 4.88
N CYS A 209 11.23 -0.94 5.41
CA CYS A 209 10.30 -1.89 6.00
C CYS A 209 11.04 -2.85 6.94
N ASN A 210 10.31 -3.71 7.65
CA ASN A 210 10.87 -4.69 8.59
C ASN A 210 11.49 -5.92 7.89
N ASP A 211 11.38 -6.02 6.57
CA ASP A 211 11.84 -7.17 5.78
C ASP A 211 13.00 -6.77 4.87
N ASN A 212 13.98 -7.64 4.70
CA ASN A 212 15.10 -7.38 3.79
C ASN A 212 14.68 -7.63 2.33
N ILE A 213 13.98 -6.65 1.74
CA ILE A 213 13.51 -6.70 0.36
C ILE A 213 14.53 -6.02 -0.56
N LYS A 214 14.90 -6.68 -1.65
CA LYS A 214 15.76 -6.13 -2.70
C LYS A 214 14.93 -5.61 -3.86
N ILE A 215 15.25 -4.41 -4.33
CA ILE A 215 14.59 -3.76 -5.48
C ILE A 215 15.55 -3.72 -6.68
N SER A 216 15.02 -4.00 -7.87
CA SER A 216 15.67 -3.74 -9.16
C SER A 216 14.66 -3.21 -10.17
N LEU A 217 15.12 -2.42 -11.14
CA LEU A 217 14.26 -2.00 -12.25
C LEU A 217 13.90 -3.19 -13.15
N LEU A 218 12.71 -3.15 -13.73
CA LEU A 218 12.27 -4.11 -14.72
C LEU A 218 12.97 -3.86 -16.07
N THR A 219 13.99 -4.66 -16.38
CA THR A 219 14.77 -4.58 -17.64
C THR A 219 14.50 -5.77 -18.57
N GLY A 220 14.52 -5.56 -19.89
CA GLY A 220 14.23 -6.63 -20.86
C GLY A 220 15.38 -7.64 -21.09
N THR A 221 15.13 -8.93 -20.83
CA THR A 221 15.36 -10.07 -21.77
C THR A 221 14.45 -11.25 -21.34
N GLY A 222 13.42 -11.60 -22.14
CA GLY A 222 12.46 -12.67 -21.82
C GLY A 222 11.08 -12.45 -22.46
N SER A 223 10.14 -13.40 -22.30
CA SER A 223 8.80 -13.41 -22.94
C SER A 223 7.85 -12.25 -22.55
N LEU A 224 8.31 -11.33 -21.71
CA LEU A 224 7.63 -10.11 -21.28
C LEU A 224 8.04 -8.87 -22.11
N ALA A 225 8.83 -9.07 -23.18
CA ALA A 225 9.45 -8.01 -23.97
C ALA A 225 8.45 -7.18 -24.79
N GLY A 226 7.97 -6.09 -24.21
CA GLY A 226 7.39 -4.96 -24.91
C GLY A 226 8.11 -3.63 -24.67
N THR A 227 9.22 -3.58 -23.94
CA THR A 227 9.81 -2.33 -23.41
C THR A 227 11.35 -2.44 -23.26
N ALA A 228 12.07 -1.31 -23.37
CA ALA A 228 13.50 -1.18 -23.66
C ALA A 228 14.48 -1.89 -22.67
N GLU A 229 15.70 -2.20 -23.13
CA GLU A 229 16.78 -2.87 -22.37
C GLU A 229 17.21 -2.11 -21.10
N ASP A 230 16.82 -0.85 -20.94
CA ASP A 230 17.29 0.11 -19.93
C ASP A 230 16.34 0.31 -18.73
N GLY A 231 15.13 -0.25 -18.75
CA GLY A 231 14.16 -0.18 -17.65
C GLY A 231 13.16 0.99 -17.70
N PHE A 232 13.04 1.68 -18.84
CA PHE A 232 12.13 2.82 -19.03
C PHE A 232 11.11 2.59 -20.16
N LEU A 233 9.99 3.31 -20.08
CA LEU A 233 8.99 3.43 -21.15
C LEU A 233 9.09 4.78 -21.84
N ALA A 234 8.95 4.78 -23.17
CA ALA A 234 8.84 6.01 -23.93
C ALA A 234 7.38 6.49 -23.97
N GLN A 235 7.18 7.80 -24.00
CA GLN A 235 5.83 8.40 -24.11
C GLN A 235 5.11 7.96 -25.40
N ALA A 236 5.87 7.68 -26.46
CA ALA A 236 5.34 7.17 -27.72
C ALA A 236 4.68 5.79 -27.58
N ASP A 237 5.07 5.00 -26.58
CA ASP A 237 4.46 3.69 -26.28
C ASP A 237 3.23 3.83 -25.37
N ILE A 238 3.20 4.89 -24.55
CA ILE A 238 2.14 5.18 -23.59
C ILE A 238 0.91 5.80 -24.28
N TYR A 239 1.12 6.83 -25.12
CA TYR A 239 0.02 7.61 -25.69
C TYR A 239 -0.99 6.79 -26.52
N PRO A 240 -0.58 5.88 -27.42
CA PRO A 240 -1.53 5.05 -28.17
C PRO A 240 -2.39 4.15 -27.27
N ALA A 241 -1.86 3.76 -26.10
CA ALA A 241 -2.56 2.88 -25.16
C ALA A 241 -3.66 3.59 -24.35
N ILE A 242 -3.69 4.92 -24.37
CA ILE A 242 -4.63 5.77 -23.61
C ILE A 242 -5.47 6.70 -24.49
N GLU A 243 -5.07 6.93 -25.75
CA GLU A 243 -5.75 7.85 -26.69
C GLU A 243 -7.25 7.57 -26.84
N GLN A 244 -7.64 6.29 -26.92
CA GLN A 244 -9.05 5.90 -27.05
C GLN A 244 -9.90 6.19 -25.80
N TYR A 245 -9.25 6.44 -24.65
CA TYR A 245 -9.88 6.70 -23.35
C TYR A 245 -9.78 8.17 -22.95
N ILE A 246 -9.37 9.07 -23.84
CA ILE A 246 -9.31 10.50 -23.54
C ILE A 246 -10.75 11.05 -23.40
N PRO A 247 -11.08 11.77 -22.31
CA PRO A 247 -12.45 12.21 -22.03
C PRO A 247 -12.97 13.30 -22.99
N PHE A 248 -12.10 13.87 -23.83
CA PHE A 248 -12.40 14.97 -24.74
C PHE A 248 -11.99 14.67 -26.19
N GLN A 249 -12.91 14.89 -27.13
CA GLN A 249 -12.57 14.95 -28.55
C GLN A 249 -12.64 16.41 -29.01
N THR A 250 -11.48 17.04 -29.19
CA THR A 250 -11.40 18.31 -29.90
C THR A 250 -11.53 18.06 -31.40
N SER A 251 -12.24 18.92 -32.13
CA SER A 251 -12.25 18.94 -33.61
C SER A 251 -10.88 19.29 -34.23
N GLN A 252 -9.92 19.58 -33.37
CA GLN A 252 -8.48 19.68 -33.62
C GLN A 252 -7.84 18.66 -32.68
N GLN A 253 -7.90 17.37 -33.05
CA GLN A 253 -7.04 16.37 -32.41
C GLN A 253 -5.65 16.99 -32.32
N PRO A 254 -5.01 17.05 -31.14
CA PRO A 254 -3.60 17.39 -31.08
C PRO A 254 -2.91 16.25 -31.81
N THR A 255 -2.72 16.39 -33.13
CA THR A 255 -1.70 15.61 -33.80
C THR A 255 -0.46 15.96 -33.03
N CYS A 256 0.11 14.99 -32.32
CA CYS A 256 1.42 15.20 -31.74
C CYS A 256 2.43 15.24 -32.89
N ASN A 257 2.37 16.29 -33.69
CA ASN A 257 3.27 16.61 -34.80
C ASN A 257 4.68 17.00 -34.29
N GLY A 258 4.97 16.72 -33.01
CA GLY A 258 6.28 16.80 -32.37
C GLY A 258 6.57 15.59 -31.43
N CYS A 259 5.73 14.55 -31.37
CA CYS A 259 6.06 13.29 -30.70
C CYS A 259 6.86 12.34 -31.60
N SER A 260 7.01 12.66 -32.89
CA SER A 260 8.14 12.14 -33.66
C SER A 260 9.40 12.70 -33.02
N GLY A 261 10.22 11.81 -32.46
CA GLY A 261 11.44 12.15 -31.73
C GLY A 261 12.15 13.36 -32.32
N VAL A 262 12.47 14.32 -31.46
CA VAL A 262 13.28 15.48 -31.84
C VAL A 262 14.64 14.93 -32.26
N ILE A 263 14.87 14.90 -33.57
CA ILE A 263 16.17 14.63 -34.15
C ILE A 263 17.08 15.78 -33.72
N ASN A 264 18.05 15.51 -32.84
CA ASN A 264 19.19 16.42 -32.70
C ASN A 264 19.97 16.43 -34.03
N ASP A 265 20.72 17.50 -34.31
CA ASP A 265 21.56 17.61 -35.53
C ASP A 265 22.63 16.49 -35.68
N ALA A 266 22.68 15.53 -34.73
CA ALA A 266 23.55 14.36 -34.70
C ALA A 266 22.82 13.00 -34.87
N GLY A 267 21.51 12.96 -35.11
CA GLY A 267 20.78 11.73 -35.46
C GLY A 267 20.62 10.68 -34.34
N THR A 268 20.57 11.08 -33.07
CA THR A 268 20.31 10.17 -31.94
C THR A 268 18.99 10.50 -31.24
N ASN A 269 18.01 9.58 -31.33
CA ASN A 269 16.73 9.65 -30.62
C ASN A 269 16.94 9.23 -29.16
N TYR A 270 16.67 10.11 -28.18
CA TYR A 270 16.73 9.73 -26.76
C TYR A 270 15.60 10.43 -25.99
N GLN A 271 14.62 9.66 -25.49
CA GLN A 271 13.48 10.15 -24.70
C GLN A 271 12.95 9.02 -23.76
N PRO A 272 13.62 8.70 -22.63
CA PRO A 272 12.99 7.88 -21.59
C PRO A 272 12.00 8.75 -20.80
N ASN A 273 10.75 8.33 -20.65
CA ASN A 273 9.70 9.21 -20.11
C ASN A 273 8.95 8.65 -18.88
N THR A 274 9.22 7.42 -18.42
CA THR A 274 8.90 6.93 -17.06
C THR A 274 9.51 5.54 -16.76
N PHE A 275 9.63 5.13 -15.48
CA PHE A 275 10.01 3.76 -15.10
C PHE A 275 9.05 2.69 -15.66
N ALA A 276 9.61 1.64 -16.26
CA ALA A 276 8.81 0.52 -16.78
C ALA A 276 8.22 -0.36 -15.69
N GLY A 277 8.85 -0.40 -14.52
CA GLY A 277 8.42 -1.24 -13.42
C GLY A 277 9.57 -1.67 -12.53
N PHE A 278 9.25 -2.52 -11.57
CA PHE A 278 10.16 -2.95 -10.51
C PHE A 278 10.06 -4.45 -10.30
N ILE A 279 11.18 -5.08 -9.93
CA ILE A 279 11.24 -6.45 -9.44
C ILE A 279 11.64 -6.37 -7.97
N MET A 280 10.77 -6.86 -7.09
CA MET A 280 11.00 -6.96 -5.65
C MET A 280 11.33 -8.42 -5.31
N THR A 281 12.52 -8.67 -4.77
CA THR A 281 12.92 -10.00 -4.29
C THR A 281 12.85 -10.01 -2.76
N VAL A 282 11.96 -10.83 -2.20
CA VAL A 282 11.76 -10.93 -0.74
C VAL A 282 12.76 -11.92 -0.13
N PRO A 283 12.95 -11.94 1.22
CA PRO A 283 14.03 -12.71 1.87
C PRO A 283 14.05 -14.22 1.60
N ASP A 284 12.95 -14.83 1.14
CA ASP A 284 12.94 -16.24 0.75
C ASP A 284 13.43 -16.50 -0.69
N GLY A 285 13.67 -15.44 -1.48
CA GLY A 285 14.10 -15.48 -2.88
C GLY A 285 12.96 -15.36 -3.90
N THR A 286 11.71 -15.33 -3.47
CA THR A 286 10.54 -15.12 -4.35
C THR A 286 10.59 -13.71 -4.94
N GLN A 287 10.34 -13.61 -6.25
CA GLN A 287 10.33 -12.37 -6.99
C GLN A 287 8.89 -11.95 -7.33
N TYR A 288 8.59 -10.68 -7.08
CA TYR A 288 7.34 -10.02 -7.42
C TYR A 288 7.64 -8.93 -8.45
N VAL A 289 7.06 -9.06 -9.64
CA VAL A 289 7.27 -8.14 -10.76
C VAL A 289 6.10 -7.19 -10.85
N PHE A 290 6.37 -5.89 -10.85
CA PHE A 290 5.38 -4.81 -10.93
C PHE A 290 5.59 -4.01 -12.21
N GLY A 291 4.51 -3.61 -12.86
CA GLY A 291 4.57 -2.81 -14.08
C GLY A 291 4.73 -3.62 -15.37
N GLY A 292 5.22 -2.95 -16.40
CA GLY A 292 5.17 -3.36 -17.81
C GLY A 292 4.08 -2.62 -18.59
N ALA A 293 4.07 -2.74 -19.92
CA ALA A 293 3.22 -1.93 -20.82
C ALA A 293 1.71 -1.94 -20.49
N ASN A 294 1.21 -3.00 -19.83
CA ASN A 294 -0.20 -3.20 -19.50
C ASN A 294 -0.46 -3.39 -17.99
N ALA A 295 0.40 -2.90 -17.11
CA ALA A 295 0.21 -2.96 -15.65
C ALA A 295 0.64 -1.66 -14.96
N ILE A 296 0.42 -0.53 -15.63
CA ILE A 296 0.71 0.81 -15.13
C ILE A 296 -0.56 1.66 -15.24
N GLU A 297 -0.87 2.34 -14.14
CA GLU A 297 -1.90 3.38 -14.09
C GLU A 297 -1.25 4.75 -14.25
N PHE A 298 -1.91 5.59 -15.03
CA PHE A 298 -1.45 6.93 -15.34
C PHE A 298 -2.40 7.96 -14.74
N GLU A 299 -1.86 9.10 -14.36
CA GLU A 299 -2.65 10.27 -13.99
C GLU A 299 -2.32 11.47 -14.89
N SER A 300 -3.23 12.44 -14.91
CA SER A 300 -2.99 13.76 -15.50
C SER A 300 -3.81 14.82 -14.78
N VAL A 301 -3.25 16.01 -14.62
CA VAL A 301 -3.91 17.12 -13.91
C VAL A 301 -5.22 17.51 -14.61
N TYR A 302 -6.28 17.70 -13.82
CA TYR A 302 -7.60 18.10 -14.30
C TYR A 302 -7.67 19.56 -14.78
N TYR A 303 -6.77 20.42 -14.27
CA TYR A 303 -6.79 21.88 -14.45
C TYR A 303 -6.04 22.40 -15.69
N PHE A 304 -6.68 23.31 -16.44
CA PHE A 304 -6.10 24.13 -17.52
C PHE A 304 -6.21 25.60 -17.10
N ASP A 305 -5.09 26.32 -16.96
CA ASP A 305 -5.06 27.73 -16.58
C ASP A 305 -5.52 28.63 -17.76
N PRO A 306 -6.61 29.40 -17.64
CA PRO A 306 -7.03 30.33 -18.68
C PRO A 306 -6.23 31.66 -18.71
N VAL A 307 -5.30 31.90 -17.78
CA VAL A 307 -4.70 33.23 -17.54
C VAL A 307 -3.38 33.49 -18.30
N THR A 308 -2.87 32.54 -19.09
CA THR A 308 -1.73 32.81 -19.99
C THR A 308 -2.17 33.04 -21.44
N PRO A 309 -2.33 34.30 -21.90
CA PRO A 309 -2.60 34.62 -23.31
C PRO A 309 -1.34 34.55 -24.20
N SER A 310 -0.39 33.65 -23.93
CA SER A 310 0.78 33.43 -24.77
C SER A 310 0.75 32.04 -25.40
N ASN A 311 0.13 31.96 -26.58
CA ASN A 311 0.46 31.18 -27.79
C ASN A 311 1.27 29.86 -27.74
N SER A 312 1.36 29.14 -26.62
CA SER A 312 2.18 27.90 -26.54
C SER A 312 1.67 26.84 -25.54
N VAL A 313 0.42 26.90 -25.07
CA VAL A 313 -0.15 25.84 -24.19
C VAL A 313 -1.26 25.03 -24.88
N ASN A 314 -1.07 24.72 -26.16
CA ASN A 314 -1.58 23.46 -26.72
C ASN A 314 -0.55 22.36 -26.41
N GLY A 315 -0.21 22.17 -25.14
CA GLY A 315 0.64 21.06 -24.71
C GLY A 315 -0.16 19.76 -24.71
N PRO A 316 0.42 18.62 -25.16
CA PRO A 316 -0.23 17.33 -24.98
C PRO A 316 -0.43 17.03 -23.49
N PHE A 317 -1.46 16.25 -23.13
CA PHE A 317 -1.62 15.68 -21.79
C PHE A 317 -0.27 15.17 -21.29
N GLN A 318 0.22 15.72 -20.18
CA GLN A 318 1.36 15.15 -19.47
C GLN A 318 0.79 14.00 -18.63
N PHE A 319 1.10 12.78 -19.07
CA PHE A 319 0.72 11.56 -18.35
C PHE A 319 1.86 11.20 -17.42
N LEU A 320 1.54 11.03 -16.15
CA LEU A 320 2.47 10.61 -15.12
C LEU A 320 2.14 9.18 -14.72
N ALA A 321 3.13 8.28 -14.76
CA ALA A 321 2.96 6.97 -14.15
C ALA A 321 2.98 7.14 -12.62
N ASN A 322 1.89 6.74 -11.99
CA ASN A 322 1.70 6.88 -10.55
C ASN A 322 1.53 5.53 -9.84
N THR A 323 1.20 4.46 -10.56
CA THR A 323 1.01 3.13 -9.96
C THR A 323 1.49 2.02 -10.89
N TRP A 324 2.30 1.09 -10.36
CA TRP A 324 2.73 -0.14 -11.01
C TRP A 324 2.08 -1.34 -10.31
N LEU A 325 1.24 -2.08 -11.04
CA LEU A 325 0.51 -3.23 -10.52
C LEU A 325 1.33 -4.51 -10.67
N LEU A 326 1.16 -5.46 -9.73
CA LEU A 326 1.79 -6.77 -9.76
C LEU A 326 1.41 -7.50 -11.04
N SER A 327 2.38 -7.80 -11.91
CA SER A 327 2.19 -8.51 -13.18
C SER A 327 2.64 -9.97 -13.12
N GLN A 328 3.56 -10.32 -12.22
CA GLN A 328 4.07 -11.69 -12.11
C GLN A 328 4.61 -12.02 -10.71
N ILE A 329 4.46 -13.28 -10.30
CA ILE A 329 5.18 -13.87 -9.16
C ILE A 329 6.02 -15.02 -9.67
N ILE A 330 7.29 -15.07 -9.25
CA ILE A 330 8.25 -16.12 -9.58
C ILE A 330 8.82 -16.66 -8.27
N ASP A 331 8.58 -17.93 -7.95
CA ASP A 331 9.20 -18.52 -6.76
C ASP A 331 10.67 -18.94 -7.01
N VAL A 332 11.33 -19.38 -5.94
CA VAL A 332 12.71 -19.90 -5.97
C VAL A 332 12.92 -21.12 -6.89
N ASN A 333 11.83 -21.79 -7.26
CA ASN A 333 11.82 -22.93 -8.16
C ASN A 333 11.38 -22.53 -9.58
N HIS A 334 11.38 -21.22 -9.90
CA HIS A 334 10.98 -20.66 -11.19
C HIS A 334 9.55 -21.01 -11.64
N ASN A 335 8.66 -21.38 -10.71
CA ASN A 335 7.23 -21.44 -10.99
C ASN A 335 6.71 -20.02 -11.16
N VAL A 336 5.79 -19.83 -12.10
CA VAL A 336 5.30 -18.50 -12.49
C VAL A 336 3.79 -18.41 -12.36
N VAL A 337 3.30 -17.36 -11.72
CA VAL A 337 1.90 -16.93 -11.74
C VAL A 337 1.82 -15.54 -12.38
N ASN A 338 0.95 -15.36 -13.38
CA ASN A 338 0.81 -14.11 -14.13
C ASN A 338 -0.50 -13.39 -13.79
N PHE A 339 -0.46 -12.06 -13.86
CA PHE A 339 -1.59 -11.17 -13.64
C PHE A 339 -1.81 -10.31 -14.89
N THR A 340 -3.03 -10.31 -15.39
CA THR A 340 -3.40 -9.60 -16.61
C THR A 340 -4.44 -8.53 -16.27
N TYR A 341 -4.30 -7.35 -16.86
CA TYR A 341 -5.16 -6.20 -16.58
C TYR A 341 -5.76 -5.63 -17.87
N GLN A 342 -6.86 -4.90 -17.73
CA GLN A 342 -7.51 -4.16 -18.80
C GLN A 342 -7.73 -2.70 -18.39
N ARG A 343 -7.39 -1.77 -19.30
CA ARG A 343 -7.63 -0.34 -19.14
C ARG A 343 -9.05 0.05 -19.57
N THR A 344 -9.62 1.06 -18.93
CA THR A 344 -10.92 1.63 -19.29
C THR A 344 -10.86 3.17 -19.36
N TYR A 345 -12.03 3.81 -19.45
CA TYR A 345 -12.15 5.24 -19.28
C TYR A 345 -11.62 5.71 -17.93
N PRO A 346 -11.14 6.96 -17.84
CA PRO A 346 -10.57 7.48 -16.61
C PRO A 346 -11.63 7.70 -15.53
N THR A 347 -11.19 7.59 -14.29
CA THR A 347 -11.84 8.19 -13.13
C THR A 347 -11.37 9.63 -12.97
N VAL A 348 -12.08 10.40 -12.15
CA VAL A 348 -11.65 11.76 -11.80
C VAL A 348 -11.75 11.95 -10.29
N ASN A 349 -10.66 12.33 -9.67
CA ASN A 349 -10.61 12.65 -8.26
C ASN A 349 -10.67 14.17 -8.12
N LEU A 350 -11.80 14.69 -7.62
CA LEU A 350 -11.99 16.12 -7.45
C LEU A 350 -11.93 16.49 -5.97
N SER A 351 -11.43 17.69 -5.75
CA SER A 351 -11.22 18.26 -4.44
C SER A 351 -11.84 19.65 -4.41
N PHE A 352 -12.80 19.84 -3.51
CA PHE A 352 -13.50 21.09 -3.28
C PHE A 352 -12.54 22.12 -2.67
N LEU A 353 -12.28 23.19 -3.41
CA LEU A 353 -11.34 24.24 -3.03
C LEU A 353 -12.07 25.56 -2.75
N GLY A 354 -11.60 26.23 -1.71
CA GLY A 354 -11.64 27.68 -1.64
C GLY A 354 -10.24 28.17 -1.30
N PHE A 355 -9.89 29.33 -1.86
CA PHE A 355 -8.67 30.04 -1.53
C PHE A 355 -9.05 31.42 -0.97
N SER A 356 -8.42 31.84 0.13
CA SER A 356 -8.28 33.28 0.42
C SER A 356 -6.89 33.73 0.02
N ASP A 357 -6.86 34.84 -0.70
CA ASP A 357 -5.68 35.51 -1.25
C ASP A 357 -4.55 35.71 -0.23
N SER A 358 -3.31 35.71 -0.73
CA SER A 358 -2.12 35.92 0.10
C SER A 358 -1.59 37.34 0.01
N ASP A 359 -1.71 38.09 1.10
CA ASP A 359 -1.02 39.38 1.22
C ASP A 359 0.48 39.14 1.44
N ILE A 360 1.27 39.23 0.36
CA ILE A 360 2.74 39.20 0.44
C ILE A 360 3.28 40.62 0.52
N THR A 361 3.79 40.98 1.70
CA THR A 361 4.54 42.24 1.90
C THR A 361 6.01 41.91 2.08
N ALA A 362 6.86 42.34 1.14
CA ALA A 362 8.31 42.16 1.20
C ALA A 362 9.04 43.52 1.21
N SER A 363 9.89 43.73 2.21
CA SER A 363 10.79 44.89 2.29
C SER A 363 12.24 44.44 2.44
N THR A 364 13.12 44.86 1.52
CA THR A 364 14.55 44.51 1.54
C THR A 364 15.41 45.65 2.08
N SER A 365 16.62 45.34 2.56
CA SER A 365 17.58 46.33 3.10
C SER A 365 18.01 47.40 2.07
N ASN A 366 17.78 47.15 0.78
CA ASN A 366 18.11 48.06 -0.33
C ASN A 366 16.97 49.04 -0.67
N GLY A 367 15.87 49.07 0.10
CA GLY A 367 14.75 49.97 -0.11
C GLY A 367 13.75 49.54 -1.19
N CYS A 368 13.89 48.32 -1.76
CA CYS A 368 12.85 47.69 -2.59
C CYS A 368 11.67 47.35 -1.66
N SER A 369 10.51 47.96 -1.90
CA SER A 369 9.25 47.62 -1.22
C SER A 369 8.24 47.21 -2.28
N VAL A 370 7.77 45.97 -2.23
CA VAL A 370 6.70 45.46 -3.08
C VAL A 370 5.54 45.06 -2.18
N SER A 371 4.40 45.69 -2.41
CA SER A 371 3.11 45.26 -1.90
C SER A 371 2.34 44.69 -3.08
N ASN A 372 2.25 43.36 -3.19
CA ASN A 372 1.28 42.77 -4.08
C ASN A 372 -0.06 42.82 -3.37
N ALA A 373 -0.87 43.84 -3.69
CA ALA A 373 -2.29 43.83 -3.36
C ALA A 373 -3.01 43.05 -4.45
N THR A 374 -3.13 41.73 -4.28
CA THR A 374 -4.02 40.93 -5.12
C THR A 374 -5.48 41.14 -4.69
N GLN A 375 -6.39 41.03 -5.65
CA GLN A 375 -7.80 41.31 -5.43
C GLN A 375 -8.42 40.21 -4.57
N SER A 376 -9.03 40.61 -3.45
CA SER A 376 -10.00 39.82 -2.68
C SER A 376 -11.08 39.20 -3.59
N THR A 377 -10.85 38.00 -4.10
CA THR A 377 -11.88 37.15 -4.69
C THR A 377 -12.24 36.06 -3.69
N THR A 378 -13.46 36.17 -3.15
CA THR A 378 -14.08 35.18 -2.25
C THR A 378 -14.57 33.95 -3.05
N ALA A 379 -13.72 33.34 -3.87
CA ALA A 379 -14.11 32.19 -4.67
C ALA A 379 -14.08 30.90 -3.82
N ILE A 380 -15.20 30.59 -3.17
CA ILE A 380 -15.42 29.39 -2.35
C ILE A 380 -16.04 28.25 -3.20
N ASN A 381 -15.83 28.23 -4.52
CA ASN A 381 -16.51 27.28 -5.42
C ASN A 381 -15.62 26.85 -6.60
N THR A 382 -14.35 26.51 -6.36
CA THR A 382 -13.47 25.95 -7.39
C THR A 382 -13.16 24.48 -7.10
N HIS A 383 -12.85 23.72 -8.15
CA HIS A 383 -12.46 22.31 -8.05
C HIS A 383 -11.10 22.12 -8.69
N TYR A 384 -10.23 21.37 -8.03
CA TYR A 384 -8.98 20.85 -8.60
C TYR A 384 -9.00 19.33 -8.49
N GLY A 385 -8.24 18.65 -9.34
CA GLY A 385 -8.23 17.20 -9.32
C GLY A 385 -7.29 16.59 -10.34
N HIS A 386 -7.38 15.27 -10.47
CA HIS A 386 -6.62 14.48 -11.44
C HIS A 386 -7.58 13.57 -12.19
N TYR A 387 -7.32 13.39 -13.48
CA TYR A 387 -7.80 12.22 -14.22
C TYR A 387 -6.88 11.05 -13.91
N GLU A 388 -7.46 9.89 -13.67
CA GLU A 388 -6.74 8.66 -13.37
C GLU A 388 -7.19 7.61 -14.39
N TRP A 389 -6.27 6.93 -15.06
CA TRP A 389 -6.55 5.83 -15.98
C TRP A 389 -6.29 4.49 -15.28
N PRO A 390 -7.27 3.97 -14.51
CA PRO A 390 -7.11 2.74 -13.76
C PRO A 390 -6.94 1.52 -14.67
N MET A 391 -6.38 0.47 -14.07
CA MET A 391 -6.25 -0.85 -14.65
C MET A 391 -7.02 -1.85 -13.80
N TYR A 392 -7.94 -2.59 -14.42
CA TYR A 392 -8.74 -3.60 -13.72
C TYR A 392 -8.18 -4.99 -13.98
N LEU A 393 -7.94 -5.74 -12.91
CA LEU A 393 -7.48 -7.12 -13.01
C LEU A 393 -8.53 -7.94 -13.78
N SER A 394 -8.12 -8.57 -14.87
CA SER A 394 -8.98 -9.39 -15.72
C SER A 394 -8.69 -10.88 -15.56
N GLN A 395 -7.46 -11.24 -15.21
CA GLN A 395 -7.07 -12.64 -15.05
C GLN A 395 -5.87 -12.82 -14.10
N ILE A 396 -5.89 -13.89 -13.30
CA ILE A 396 -4.70 -14.50 -12.67
C ILE A 396 -4.54 -15.89 -13.27
N SER A 397 -3.34 -16.25 -13.73
CA SER A 397 -3.12 -17.54 -14.39
C SER A 397 -1.86 -18.25 -13.90
N SER A 398 -1.99 -19.55 -13.72
CA SER A 398 -0.91 -20.52 -13.60
C SER A 398 -1.13 -21.61 -14.65
N PRO A 399 -0.18 -22.54 -14.86
CA PRO A 399 -0.39 -23.68 -15.75
C PRO A 399 -1.60 -24.58 -15.39
N ASN A 400 -2.13 -24.47 -14.17
CA ASN A 400 -3.17 -25.40 -13.66
C ASN A 400 -4.53 -24.78 -13.47
N GLU A 401 -4.54 -23.46 -13.32
CA GLU A 401 -5.69 -22.73 -12.85
C GLU A 401 -5.67 -21.33 -13.43
N THR A 402 -6.84 -20.89 -13.86
CA THR A 402 -7.07 -19.55 -14.36
C THR A 402 -8.26 -18.97 -13.62
N ILE A 403 -8.04 -17.81 -13.02
CA ILE A 403 -9.06 -17.05 -12.30
C ILE A 403 -9.39 -15.84 -13.16
N SER A 404 -10.64 -15.71 -13.57
CA SER A 404 -11.07 -14.63 -14.47
C SER A 404 -12.02 -13.69 -13.75
N PHE A 405 -11.87 -12.40 -14.02
CA PHE A 405 -12.64 -11.32 -13.41
C PHE A 405 -13.42 -10.60 -14.51
N THR A 406 -14.73 -10.50 -14.37
CA THR A 406 -15.57 -9.73 -15.29
C THR A 406 -16.12 -8.51 -14.59
N PHE A 407 -16.14 -7.37 -15.26
CA PHE A 407 -16.59 -6.10 -14.69
C PHE A 407 -17.39 -5.29 -15.71
N SER A 408 -18.12 -4.28 -15.24
CA SER A 408 -18.94 -3.40 -16.07
C SER A 408 -19.07 -2.01 -15.45
N PRO A 409 -19.44 -0.97 -16.23
CA PRO A 409 -19.53 0.38 -15.70
C PRO A 409 -20.54 0.49 -14.56
N ALA A 410 -20.14 1.13 -13.45
CA ALA A 410 -21.01 1.32 -12.30
C ALA A 410 -22.17 2.30 -12.60
N THR A 411 -23.33 2.02 -12.00
CA THR A 411 -24.57 2.80 -12.16
C THR A 411 -24.93 3.65 -10.94
N CYS A 412 -23.95 3.93 -10.08
CA CYS A 412 -24.10 4.71 -8.85
C CYS A 412 -24.04 6.24 -9.09
N LEU A 413 -24.08 7.03 -8.00
CA LEU A 413 -23.89 8.49 -8.01
C LEU A 413 -22.73 8.89 -8.92
N ARG A 414 -22.89 9.92 -9.75
CA ARG A 414 -21.84 10.51 -10.61
C ARG A 414 -21.66 11.99 -10.32
N TYR A 415 -20.52 12.56 -10.72
CA TYR A 415 -20.36 14.01 -10.74
C TYR A 415 -21.43 14.67 -11.62
N SER A 416 -21.85 15.87 -11.24
CA SER A 416 -22.76 16.67 -12.07
C SER A 416 -22.01 17.38 -13.21
N ASN A 417 -22.72 17.71 -14.29
CA ASN A 417 -22.18 18.59 -15.35
C ASN A 417 -21.68 19.93 -14.79
N PHE A 418 -22.33 20.47 -13.75
CA PHE A 418 -21.97 21.75 -13.15
C PHE A 418 -20.60 21.70 -12.45
N THR A 419 -20.33 20.61 -11.72
CA THR A 419 -19.06 20.37 -11.01
C THR A 419 -17.86 20.25 -11.95
N LEU A 420 -18.09 19.81 -13.19
CA LEU A 420 -17.04 19.61 -14.20
C LEU A 420 -16.89 20.79 -15.19
N LEU A 421 -17.77 21.78 -15.14
CA LEU A 421 -17.84 22.91 -16.08
C LEU A 421 -17.70 24.29 -15.41
N SER A 422 -17.58 24.37 -14.08
CA SER A 422 -17.37 25.63 -13.36
C SER A 422 -15.94 26.17 -13.56
N GLN A 423 -15.61 26.52 -14.81
CA GLN A 423 -14.35 27.14 -15.22
C GLN A 423 -14.37 28.67 -15.18
N ASP A 424 -15.49 29.29 -14.84
CA ASP A 424 -15.56 30.74 -14.86
C ASP A 424 -15.57 31.30 -13.43
N GLY A 425 -14.41 31.78 -13.00
CA GLY A 425 -14.23 32.57 -11.78
C GLY A 425 -15.01 33.90 -11.78
N SER A 426 -15.95 34.10 -12.70
CA SER A 426 -16.89 35.20 -12.69
C SER A 426 -18.18 34.80 -11.94
N ASN A 427 -18.28 35.25 -10.69
CA ASN A 427 -19.50 35.38 -9.86
C ASN A 427 -20.80 34.83 -10.48
N VAL A 428 -20.99 33.51 -10.47
CA VAL A 428 -22.30 32.92 -10.77
C VAL A 428 -23.15 33.07 -9.51
N ASN A 429 -23.80 34.21 -9.37
CA ASN A 429 -24.80 34.44 -8.32
C ASN A 429 -25.94 33.41 -8.50
N PRO A 430 -26.19 32.51 -7.53
CA PRO A 430 -27.19 31.45 -7.65
C PRO A 430 -28.65 31.97 -7.68
N ALA A 431 -28.87 33.28 -7.52
CA ALA A 431 -30.20 33.89 -7.54
C ALA A 431 -30.67 34.44 -8.91
N ALA A 432 -29.87 34.37 -9.98
CA ALA A 432 -30.25 34.89 -11.28
C ALA A 432 -30.55 33.77 -12.30
N GLY A 433 -31.80 33.73 -12.77
CA GLY A 433 -32.23 32.86 -13.88
C GLY A 433 -31.50 33.14 -15.21
N PRO A 434 -31.87 32.44 -16.30
CA PRO A 434 -31.01 32.28 -17.46
C PRO A 434 -30.81 33.59 -18.23
N ILE A 435 -29.53 33.85 -18.58
CA ILE A 435 -29.01 34.81 -19.56
C ILE A 435 -28.94 36.29 -19.13
N VAL A 436 -27.70 36.81 -19.00
CA VAL A 436 -27.32 38.17 -19.41
C VAL A 436 -25.93 38.14 -20.09
N PRO A 437 -25.70 38.81 -21.25
CA PRO A 437 -24.43 38.82 -21.97
C PRO A 437 -23.43 39.86 -21.41
N ILE A 438 -22.14 39.51 -21.37
CA ILE A 438 -21.02 40.45 -21.12
C ILE A 438 -20.71 41.24 -22.42
N PRO A 439 -20.31 42.53 -22.37
CA PRO A 439 -20.18 43.39 -23.55
C PRO A 439 -19.08 42.95 -24.51
N ALA A 440 -19.37 43.10 -25.81
CA ALA A 440 -18.49 42.78 -26.92
C ALA A 440 -17.34 43.79 -27.07
N ASN A 441 -16.18 43.50 -26.49
CA ASN A 441 -14.91 44.12 -26.89
C ASN A 441 -13.68 43.42 -26.28
N SER A 442 -13.51 42.13 -26.59
CA SER A 442 -12.20 41.46 -26.65
C SER A 442 -12.29 40.25 -27.57
N ASP A 443 -12.08 40.48 -28.86
CA ASP A 443 -11.95 39.43 -29.87
C ASP A 443 -10.59 38.73 -29.71
N GLN A 444 -10.39 37.92 -28.68
CA GLN A 444 -9.41 36.81 -28.63
C GLN A 444 -9.68 35.97 -27.37
N LEU A 445 -9.80 34.65 -27.54
CA LEU A 445 -9.86 33.61 -26.49
C LEU A 445 -11.17 33.52 -25.71
N ASN A 446 -12.23 33.09 -26.39
CA ASN A 446 -13.29 32.33 -25.76
C ASN A 446 -12.76 30.88 -25.62
N PRO A 447 -12.40 30.36 -24.44
CA PRO A 447 -12.20 28.92 -24.32
C PRO A 447 -13.56 28.28 -24.63
N ALA A 448 -13.64 27.57 -25.74
CA ALA A 448 -14.82 26.78 -26.02
C ALA A 448 -15.08 25.90 -24.79
N PRO A 449 -16.32 25.85 -24.24
CA PRO A 449 -16.61 24.96 -23.14
C PRO A 449 -16.16 23.57 -23.56
N ILE A 450 -15.29 22.95 -22.77
CA ILE A 450 -14.91 21.58 -22.99
C ILE A 450 -16.20 20.77 -22.78
N ASN A 451 -16.93 20.50 -23.85
CA ASN A 451 -18.09 19.61 -23.83
C ASN A 451 -17.56 18.18 -23.63
N GLY A 452 -17.10 17.89 -22.41
CA GLY A 452 -16.78 16.54 -21.99
C GLY A 452 -18.03 15.69 -22.08
N ASN A 453 -17.92 14.57 -22.78
CA ASN A 453 -18.96 13.55 -22.66
C ASN A 453 -18.76 12.92 -21.28
N LEU A 454 -19.61 13.23 -20.29
CA LEU A 454 -19.57 12.56 -18.97
C LEU A 454 -19.64 11.03 -19.07
N ASN A 455 -20.11 10.50 -20.19
CA ASN A 455 -20.06 9.06 -20.44
C ASN A 455 -18.64 8.53 -20.64
N ASN A 456 -17.62 9.37 -20.84
CA ASN A 456 -16.22 8.98 -20.97
C ASN A 456 -15.43 9.15 -19.65
N ILE A 457 -16.13 9.40 -18.54
CA ILE A 457 -15.59 9.30 -17.18
C ILE A 457 -16.37 8.17 -16.51
N GLN A 458 -15.73 7.02 -16.34
CA GLN A 458 -16.38 5.80 -15.86
C GLN A 458 -15.48 5.10 -14.85
N TRP A 459 -16.09 4.57 -13.79
CA TRP A 459 -15.48 3.55 -12.96
C TRP A 459 -16.29 2.26 -13.08
N GLU A 460 -15.59 1.14 -12.91
CA GLU A 460 -16.16 -0.19 -13.09
C GLU A 460 -16.63 -0.77 -11.75
N GLN A 461 -17.53 -1.74 -11.82
CA GLN A 461 -17.90 -2.65 -10.74
C GLN A 461 -17.56 -4.08 -11.15
N LEU A 462 -17.00 -4.89 -10.25
CA LEU A 462 -16.70 -6.30 -10.48
C LEU A 462 -18.00 -7.11 -10.48
N ASN A 463 -18.33 -7.82 -11.54
CA ASN A 463 -19.55 -8.62 -11.64
C ASN A 463 -19.34 -10.05 -11.15
N THR A 464 -18.31 -10.74 -11.67
CA THR A 464 -18.05 -12.14 -11.36
C THR A 464 -16.57 -12.47 -11.23
N ILE A 465 -16.28 -13.49 -10.43
CA ILE A 465 -15.00 -14.21 -10.42
C ILE A 465 -15.29 -15.66 -10.79
N THR A 466 -14.67 -16.16 -11.87
CA THR A 466 -14.76 -17.57 -12.25
C THR A 466 -13.41 -18.25 -12.09
N ILE A 467 -13.42 -19.49 -11.60
CA ILE A 467 -12.21 -20.28 -11.38
C ILE A 467 -12.24 -21.50 -12.30
N ASN A 468 -11.27 -21.56 -13.19
CA ASN A 468 -11.16 -22.55 -14.24
C ASN A 468 -9.95 -23.44 -13.98
N ASN A 469 -10.10 -24.75 -14.16
CA ASN A 469 -8.96 -25.66 -14.13
C ASN A 469 -8.17 -25.64 -15.45
N SER A 470 -7.10 -26.44 -15.54
CA SER A 470 -6.24 -26.55 -16.75
C SER A 470 -6.96 -27.04 -18.01
N ALA A 471 -8.11 -27.71 -17.85
CA ALA A 471 -8.98 -28.11 -18.95
C ALA A 471 -10.01 -27.03 -19.32
N ASN A 472 -9.89 -25.83 -18.73
CA ASN A 472 -10.76 -24.68 -18.88
C ASN A 472 -12.22 -24.89 -18.44
N ASN A 473 -12.45 -25.84 -17.53
CA ASN A 473 -13.77 -26.04 -16.92
C ASN A 473 -13.89 -25.14 -15.69
N ILE A 474 -14.98 -24.39 -15.61
CA ILE A 474 -15.35 -23.61 -14.42
C ILE A 474 -15.76 -24.61 -13.33
N TYR A 475 -15.18 -24.47 -12.14
CA TYR A 475 -15.51 -25.33 -11.00
C TYR A 475 -15.89 -24.54 -9.74
N ARG A 476 -15.74 -23.20 -9.77
CA ARG A 476 -16.29 -22.24 -8.80
C ARG A 476 -16.62 -20.93 -9.51
N GLU A 477 -17.73 -20.30 -9.11
CA GLU A 477 -18.15 -18.99 -9.59
C GLU A 477 -18.67 -18.14 -8.43
N PHE A 478 -18.22 -16.89 -8.38
CA PHE A 478 -18.68 -15.91 -7.42
C PHE A 478 -19.35 -14.73 -8.12
N GLN A 479 -20.49 -14.32 -7.62
CA GLN A 479 -21.29 -13.22 -8.15
C GLN A 479 -21.42 -12.09 -7.13
N PHE A 480 -21.15 -10.87 -7.60
CA PHE A 480 -21.18 -9.66 -6.81
C PHE A 480 -22.43 -8.85 -7.16
N ASN A 481 -23.18 -8.43 -6.15
CA ASN A 481 -24.42 -7.69 -6.31
C ASN A 481 -24.33 -6.36 -5.59
N TYR A 482 -24.58 -5.27 -6.31
CA TYR A 482 -24.41 -3.91 -5.80
C TYR A 482 -25.72 -3.14 -5.70
N SER A 483 -25.65 -2.01 -5.00
CA SER A 483 -26.66 -0.97 -5.02
C SER A 483 -26.76 -0.29 -6.40
N SER A 484 -27.92 -0.32 -7.04
CA SER A 484 -28.16 0.29 -8.36
C SER A 484 -28.95 1.61 -8.25
N SER A 485 -28.31 2.71 -7.85
CA SER A 485 -28.96 4.04 -7.86
C SER A 485 -27.98 5.18 -8.15
N ALA A 486 -28.37 6.04 -9.10
CA ALA A 486 -27.64 7.24 -9.48
C ALA A 486 -27.62 8.34 -8.39
N SER A 487 -28.27 8.15 -7.24
CA SER A 487 -28.25 9.08 -6.11
C SER A 487 -27.42 8.61 -4.91
N GLN A 488 -26.91 7.38 -4.93
CA GLN A 488 -26.16 6.80 -3.81
C GLN A 488 -24.80 6.27 -4.25
N ARG A 489 -23.87 6.17 -3.31
CA ARG A 489 -22.53 5.59 -3.53
C ARG A 489 -22.62 4.09 -3.77
N LEU A 490 -21.70 3.53 -4.56
CA LEU A 490 -21.66 2.10 -4.85
C LEU A 490 -21.41 1.29 -3.58
N THR A 491 -22.33 0.44 -3.18
CA THR A 491 -22.18 -0.47 -2.03
C THR A 491 -22.39 -1.91 -2.47
N LEU A 492 -21.61 -2.83 -1.92
CA LEU A 492 -21.77 -4.27 -2.15
C LEU A 492 -22.90 -4.77 -1.25
N ASN A 493 -24.01 -5.23 -1.83
CA ASN A 493 -25.17 -5.76 -1.09
C ASN A 493 -24.98 -7.23 -0.73
N SER A 494 -24.44 -8.03 -1.65
CA SER A 494 -24.18 -9.44 -1.43
C SER A 494 -23.07 -9.99 -2.32
N LEU A 495 -22.43 -11.04 -1.81
CA LEU A 495 -21.51 -11.93 -2.53
C LEU A 495 -22.12 -13.33 -2.48
N SER A 496 -22.30 -13.98 -3.63
CA SER A 496 -22.76 -15.36 -3.69
C SER A 496 -21.79 -16.29 -4.41
N GLU A 497 -21.61 -17.50 -3.87
CA GLU A 497 -21.00 -18.62 -4.61
C GLU A 497 -22.12 -19.43 -5.26
N ASN A 498 -22.04 -19.61 -6.58
CA ASN A 498 -23.01 -20.36 -7.36
C ASN A 498 -22.57 -21.82 -7.50
N ASP A 499 -23.53 -22.73 -7.56
CA ASP A 499 -23.26 -24.14 -7.85
C ASP A 499 -23.03 -24.41 -9.33
N ASN A 500 -22.71 -25.66 -9.67
CA ASN A 500 -22.52 -26.09 -11.07
C ASN A 500 -23.81 -26.05 -11.92
N GLN A 501 -24.93 -25.54 -11.38
CA GLN A 501 -26.22 -25.29 -12.04
C GLN A 501 -26.64 -23.80 -11.93
N ASP A 502 -25.69 -22.90 -11.67
CA ASP A 502 -25.87 -21.45 -11.55
C ASP A 502 -26.87 -21.02 -10.45
N SER A 503 -27.07 -21.86 -9.43
CA SER A 503 -27.94 -21.54 -8.28
C SER A 503 -27.11 -20.96 -7.13
N PRO A 504 -27.51 -19.81 -6.52
CA PRO A 504 -26.76 -19.21 -5.41
C PRO A 504 -26.85 -20.11 -4.18
N MET A 505 -25.70 -20.61 -3.74
CA MET A 505 -25.61 -21.63 -2.69
C MET A 505 -25.00 -21.11 -1.39
N GLU A 506 -23.95 -20.28 -1.47
CA GLU A 506 -23.44 -19.54 -0.31
C GLU A 506 -23.72 -18.06 -0.53
N VAL A 507 -24.36 -17.36 0.41
CA VAL A 507 -24.67 -15.94 0.25
C VAL A 507 -24.25 -15.16 1.49
N TYR A 508 -23.31 -14.24 1.30
CA TYR A 508 -23.02 -13.18 2.24
C TYR A 508 -23.90 -11.98 1.91
N SER A 509 -24.46 -11.31 2.91
CA SER A 509 -25.14 -10.02 2.72
C SER A 509 -24.64 -8.96 3.68
N PHE A 510 -24.63 -7.73 3.20
CA PHE A 510 -24.02 -6.59 3.86
C PHE A 510 -25.04 -5.47 4.05
N LEU A 511 -25.09 -4.91 5.26
CA LEU A 511 -25.90 -3.73 5.56
C LEU A 511 -25.00 -2.61 6.03
N TYR A 512 -25.35 -1.38 5.64
CA TYR A 512 -24.57 -0.18 5.92
C TYR A 512 -25.42 0.87 6.63
N ASN A 513 -24.78 1.77 7.37
CA ASN A 513 -25.44 2.90 8.02
C ASN A 513 -25.88 3.95 6.98
N THR A 514 -27.18 4.13 6.77
CA THR A 514 -27.79 5.32 6.12
C THR A 514 -27.04 5.88 4.88
N VAL A 515 -26.59 5.02 3.96
CA VAL A 515 -25.73 5.38 2.80
C VAL A 515 -26.32 6.48 1.91
N SER A 516 -27.64 6.55 1.79
CA SER A 516 -28.34 7.62 1.05
C SER A 516 -28.04 9.02 1.59
N ASN A 517 -27.74 9.15 2.88
CA ASN A 517 -27.47 10.43 3.53
C ASN A 517 -26.06 10.93 3.24
N MET A 518 -25.12 10.06 2.85
CA MET A 518 -23.77 10.49 2.46
C MET A 518 -23.76 11.35 1.19
N SER A 519 -24.84 11.31 0.41
CA SER A 519 -25.06 12.18 -0.74
C SER A 519 -25.94 13.38 -0.40
N ALA A 520 -26.48 13.49 0.82
CA ALA A 520 -27.43 14.52 1.21
C ALA A 520 -26.83 15.45 2.28
N LEU A 521 -26.64 16.71 1.93
CA LEU A 521 -26.17 17.74 2.86
C LEU A 521 -27.32 18.27 3.72
N LYS A 522 -26.98 18.86 4.88
CA LYS A 522 -27.95 19.37 5.87
C LYS A 522 -28.83 20.52 5.35
N ASP A 523 -28.39 21.20 4.30
CA ASP A 523 -29.14 22.25 3.61
C ASP A 523 -30.08 21.70 2.51
N GLY A 524 -30.06 20.39 2.26
CA GLY A 524 -30.85 19.70 1.24
C GLY A 524 -30.18 19.59 -0.13
N THR A 525 -28.93 20.02 -0.28
CA THR A 525 -28.14 19.85 -1.52
C THR A 525 -27.42 18.50 -1.57
N THR A 526 -26.85 18.16 -2.74
CA THR A 526 -26.19 16.87 -2.96
C THR A 526 -24.68 16.98 -2.77
N ALA A 527 -24.11 16.15 -1.89
CA ALA A 527 -22.66 15.96 -1.80
C ALA A 527 -22.17 15.01 -2.90
N TYR A 528 -21.30 15.50 -3.78
CA TYR A 528 -20.64 14.68 -4.81
C TYR A 528 -19.33 14.09 -4.28
N TYR A 529 -18.52 13.48 -5.15
CA TYR A 529 -17.18 13.00 -4.78
C TYR A 529 -16.13 14.11 -4.72
N ASP A 530 -16.53 15.35 -4.44
CA ASP A 530 -15.65 16.51 -4.37
C ASP A 530 -15.19 16.85 -2.95
N GLY A 531 -15.69 16.15 -1.93
CA GLY A 531 -15.34 16.42 -0.54
C GLY A 531 -16.12 17.55 0.11
N ASN A 532 -17.19 18.07 -0.51
CA ASN A 532 -18.18 18.87 0.22
C ASN A 532 -18.89 17.99 1.28
N GLY A 533 -19.28 18.57 2.43
CA GLY A 533 -19.86 17.77 3.53
C GLY A 533 -18.86 16.96 4.34
N THR A 534 -17.57 17.35 4.31
CA THR A 534 -16.51 16.66 5.05
C THR A 534 -16.01 17.44 6.25
N ASP A 535 -15.57 16.70 7.27
CA ASP A 535 -14.83 17.23 8.39
C ASP A 535 -13.35 17.53 8.04
N ASN A 536 -12.54 17.86 9.05
CA ASN A 536 -11.15 18.23 8.85
C ASN A 536 -10.31 17.10 8.25
N TRP A 537 -10.71 15.84 8.42
CA TRP A 537 -9.97 14.65 7.99
C TRP A 537 -10.59 13.96 6.77
N GLY A 538 -11.62 14.57 6.18
CA GLY A 538 -12.29 14.06 4.98
C GLY A 538 -13.42 13.07 5.25
N PHE A 539 -13.91 12.94 6.48
CA PHE A 539 -15.05 12.08 6.82
C PHE A 539 -16.36 12.86 6.79
N PHE A 540 -17.48 12.17 6.59
CA PHE A 540 -18.78 12.83 6.43
C PHE A 540 -19.22 13.55 7.71
N ASN A 541 -19.57 14.83 7.59
CA ASN A 541 -20.22 15.60 8.65
C ASN A 541 -21.53 16.29 8.19
N GLY A 542 -21.84 16.18 6.89
CA GLY A 542 -23.05 16.69 6.26
C GLY A 542 -23.17 18.22 6.16
N GLN A 543 -22.14 18.98 6.55
CA GLN A 543 -22.17 20.44 6.51
C GLN A 543 -21.82 20.95 5.10
N ASP A 544 -22.70 21.74 4.48
CA ASP A 544 -22.38 22.40 3.21
C ASP A 544 -21.27 23.43 3.41
N LEU A 545 -20.17 23.26 2.69
CA LEU A 545 -19.00 24.14 2.69
C LEU A 545 -19.11 25.25 1.62
N GLY A 546 -19.99 25.11 0.62
CA GLY A 546 -20.16 26.06 -0.49
C GLY A 546 -20.54 27.48 -0.04
N SER A 547 -21.13 27.59 1.15
CA SER A 547 -21.60 28.85 1.74
C SER A 547 -20.73 29.38 2.90
N VAL A 548 -19.62 28.71 3.23
CA VAL A 548 -18.79 29.01 4.43
C VAL A 548 -17.59 29.89 4.08
N ASN A 549 -17.42 31.01 4.78
CA ASN A 549 -16.23 31.87 4.59
C ASN A 549 -14.96 31.26 5.21
N ALA A 550 -13.79 31.78 4.80
CA ALA A 550 -12.48 31.34 5.28
C ALA A 550 -12.37 31.23 6.80
N SER A 551 -12.85 32.25 7.54
CA SER A 551 -12.81 32.27 9.00
C SER A 551 -13.70 31.23 9.68
N GLY A 552 -14.73 30.72 8.99
CA GLY A 552 -15.69 29.75 9.51
C GLY A 552 -15.35 28.29 9.20
N ILE A 553 -14.37 28.05 8.32
CA ILE A 553 -14.12 26.71 7.76
C ILE A 553 -13.74 25.66 8.81
N VAL A 554 -12.88 26.01 9.78
CA VAL A 554 -12.42 25.10 10.84
C VAL A 554 -13.60 24.63 11.69
N ALA A 555 -14.56 25.51 11.94
CA ALA A 555 -15.75 25.22 12.70
C ALA A 555 -16.74 24.37 11.88
N ALA A 556 -16.93 24.71 10.60
CA ALA A 556 -17.81 23.95 9.69
C ALA A 556 -17.29 22.54 9.40
N ARG A 557 -15.96 22.36 9.39
CA ARG A 557 -15.28 21.06 9.23
C ARG A 557 -15.05 20.32 10.55
N GLN A 558 -15.64 20.72 11.67
CA GLN A 558 -15.57 19.87 12.88
C GLN A 558 -16.27 18.53 12.63
N THR A 559 -15.73 17.46 13.24
CA THR A 559 -16.37 16.14 13.19
C THR A 559 -17.71 16.20 13.91
N ASP A 560 -18.74 15.67 13.27
CA ASP A 560 -20.05 15.49 13.88
C ASP A 560 -20.21 14.03 14.33
N PRO A 561 -20.20 13.75 15.64
CA PRO A 561 -20.25 12.38 16.16
C PRO A 561 -21.57 11.66 15.84
N THR A 562 -22.61 12.36 15.37
CA THR A 562 -23.88 11.77 14.95
C THR A 562 -23.92 11.40 13.47
N GLU A 563 -23.02 11.95 12.65
CA GLU A 563 -22.99 11.75 11.19
C GLU A 563 -21.79 10.93 10.73
N VAL A 564 -20.67 10.95 11.47
CA VAL A 564 -19.38 10.37 11.05
C VAL A 564 -19.42 8.85 10.80
N THR A 565 -20.41 8.15 11.36
CA THR A 565 -20.61 6.70 11.14
C THR A 565 -21.43 6.38 9.88
N THR A 566 -21.93 7.40 9.16
CA THR A 566 -22.73 7.24 7.95
C THR A 566 -21.89 6.55 6.86
N GLY A 567 -22.47 5.54 6.24
CA GLY A 567 -21.82 4.74 5.20
C GLY A 567 -21.09 3.50 5.69
N LEU A 568 -20.79 3.41 6.99
CA LEU A 568 -20.03 2.29 7.52
C LEU A 568 -20.82 0.98 7.50
N LEU A 569 -20.11 -0.13 7.27
CA LEU A 569 -20.66 -1.48 7.33
C LEU A 569 -21.20 -1.74 8.74
N ASN A 570 -22.49 -2.01 8.84
CA ASN A 570 -23.22 -2.24 10.09
C ASN A 570 -23.37 -3.74 10.39
N GLN A 571 -23.63 -4.56 9.36
CA GLN A 571 -23.91 -5.98 9.56
C GLN A 571 -23.38 -6.82 8.42
N ILE A 572 -22.85 -7.99 8.77
CA ILE A 572 -22.53 -9.09 7.85
C ILE A 572 -23.43 -10.27 8.22
N THR A 573 -24.25 -10.73 7.28
CA THR A 573 -24.97 -12.00 7.41
C THR A 573 -24.20 -13.05 6.61
N TYR A 574 -23.89 -14.17 7.26
CA TYR A 574 -23.12 -15.26 6.67
C TYR A 574 -24.03 -16.24 5.91
N PRO A 575 -23.49 -17.10 5.02
CA PRO A 575 -24.25 -18.15 4.33
C PRO A 575 -25.07 -19.06 5.25
N THR A 576 -24.65 -19.15 6.51
CA THR A 576 -25.27 -19.93 7.59
C THR A 576 -26.62 -19.36 8.06
N GLY A 577 -26.91 -18.09 7.73
CA GLY A 577 -28.02 -17.31 8.27
C GLY A 577 -27.72 -16.58 9.57
N GLY A 578 -26.67 -16.97 10.31
CA GLY A 578 -26.14 -16.19 11.43
C GLY A 578 -25.55 -14.86 10.95
N TYR A 579 -25.38 -13.89 11.86
CA TYR A 579 -24.92 -12.55 11.49
C TYR A 579 -24.07 -11.89 12.56
N THR A 580 -23.16 -11.02 12.14
CA THR A 580 -22.35 -10.14 13.01
C THR A 580 -22.77 -8.70 12.81
N LYS A 581 -23.05 -8.00 13.90
CA LYS A 581 -23.27 -6.55 13.97
C LYS A 581 -22.00 -5.85 14.41
N LEU A 582 -21.72 -4.73 13.75
CA LEU A 582 -20.60 -3.83 13.96
C LEU A 582 -21.16 -2.47 14.39
N THR A 583 -20.99 -2.14 15.66
CA THR A 583 -21.41 -0.83 16.18
C THR A 583 -20.19 0.09 16.19
N TRP A 584 -20.31 1.23 15.51
CA TRP A 584 -19.25 2.23 15.41
C TRP A 584 -19.49 3.41 16.35
N GLU A 585 -18.43 4.10 16.73
CA GLU A 585 -18.50 5.40 17.41
C GLU A 585 -17.42 6.36 16.88
N ALA A 586 -17.64 7.66 17.04
CA ALA A 586 -16.67 8.69 16.67
C ALA A 586 -15.38 8.55 17.50
N HIS A 587 -14.24 8.85 16.87
CA HIS A 587 -12.99 9.01 17.58
C HIS A 587 -13.04 10.20 18.54
N ASP A 588 -12.59 10.01 19.78
CA ASP A 588 -12.33 11.10 20.73
C ASP A 588 -10.87 11.08 21.22
N TYR A 589 -10.39 12.23 21.70
CA TYR A 589 -9.05 12.38 22.28
C TYR A 589 -9.10 13.21 23.57
N SER A 590 -8.05 13.08 24.40
CA SER A 590 -7.85 13.94 25.59
C SER A 590 -6.52 14.71 25.56
N GLN A 591 -5.70 14.42 24.55
CA GLN A 591 -4.42 15.09 24.31
C GLN A 591 -4.17 15.22 22.81
N TYR A 592 -3.37 16.20 22.43
CA TYR A 592 -2.81 16.31 21.08
C TYR A 592 -1.32 16.64 21.13
N VAL A 593 -0.61 16.32 20.06
CA VAL A 593 0.83 16.59 19.94
C VAL A 593 1.08 18.08 19.64
N SER A 594 2.00 18.70 20.37
CA SER A 594 2.38 20.11 20.16
C SER A 594 2.95 20.35 18.76
N ALA A 595 2.93 21.61 18.29
CA ALA A 595 3.46 21.98 16.97
C ALA A 595 4.93 21.59 16.75
N ASN A 596 5.77 21.68 17.80
CA ASN A 596 7.17 21.23 17.76
C ASN A 596 7.35 19.72 17.98
N ARG A 597 6.26 18.96 18.13
CA ARG A 597 6.17 17.50 18.26
C ARG A 597 6.95 16.88 19.42
N GLN A 598 7.28 17.69 20.42
CA GLN A 598 8.07 17.31 21.60
C GLN A 598 7.26 17.31 22.92
N ALA A 599 5.95 17.54 22.86
CA ALA A 599 5.09 17.53 24.04
C ALA A 599 3.66 17.11 23.69
N LEU A 600 2.93 16.64 24.71
CA LEU A 600 1.49 16.47 24.65
C LEU A 600 0.78 17.64 25.34
N VAL A 601 -0.23 18.18 24.67
CA VAL A 601 -1.09 19.25 25.19
C VAL A 601 -2.46 18.67 25.52
N ALA A 602 -2.95 18.92 26.73
CA ALA A 602 -4.27 18.45 27.15
C ALA A 602 -5.38 19.22 26.42
N ALA A 603 -6.24 18.51 25.71
CA ALA A 603 -7.45 19.05 25.09
C ALA A 603 -8.42 17.91 24.76
N THR A 604 -9.72 18.17 24.86
CA THR A 604 -10.75 17.18 24.56
C THR A 604 -11.53 17.56 23.30
N GLY A 605 -11.78 16.60 22.43
CA GLY A 605 -12.58 16.80 21.23
C GLY A 605 -12.83 15.50 20.48
N TYR A 606 -13.54 15.61 19.36
CA TYR A 606 -13.68 14.53 18.38
C TYR A 606 -12.64 14.69 17.28
N ALA A 607 -12.09 13.57 16.84
CA ALA A 607 -11.30 13.48 15.63
C ALA A 607 -12.16 12.84 14.52
N GLY A 608 -11.72 12.94 13.27
CA GLY A 608 -12.42 12.35 12.14
C GLY A 608 -12.52 10.83 12.24
N GLY A 609 -13.32 10.24 11.35
CA GLY A 609 -13.50 8.79 11.24
C GLY A 609 -14.25 8.16 12.40
N SER A 610 -14.23 6.83 12.44
CA SER A 610 -14.90 6.04 13.49
C SER A 610 -14.06 4.83 13.88
N ARG A 611 -14.18 4.45 15.16
CA ARG A 611 -13.62 3.23 15.73
C ARG A 611 -14.71 2.24 16.09
N ILE A 612 -14.34 0.96 16.17
CA ILE A 612 -15.27 -0.08 16.61
C ILE A 612 -15.61 0.09 18.09
N LYS A 613 -16.91 0.12 18.41
CA LYS A 613 -17.43 0.17 19.77
C LYS A 613 -17.84 -1.22 20.27
N GLU A 614 -18.49 -1.99 19.42
CA GLU A 614 -19.00 -3.32 19.76
C GLU A 614 -18.99 -4.23 18.52
N ILE A 615 -18.52 -5.46 18.70
CA ILE A 615 -18.70 -6.56 17.74
C ILE A 615 -19.57 -7.61 18.41
N LYS A 616 -20.70 -7.92 17.77
CA LYS A 616 -21.68 -8.84 18.33
C LYS A 616 -22.19 -9.82 17.29
N SER A 617 -22.00 -11.11 17.53
CA SER A 617 -22.38 -12.17 16.60
C SER A 617 -23.55 -12.99 17.14
N PHE A 618 -24.41 -13.40 16.22
CA PHE A 618 -25.65 -14.12 16.49
C PHE A 618 -25.73 -15.38 15.61
N ASP A 619 -26.34 -16.43 16.15
CA ASP A 619 -26.76 -17.57 15.34
C ASP A 619 -27.99 -17.21 14.45
N ILE A 620 -28.43 -18.16 13.63
CA ILE A 620 -29.59 -17.99 12.74
C ILE A 620 -30.91 -17.73 13.51
N ASN A 621 -31.01 -18.15 14.77
CA ASN A 621 -32.19 -17.97 15.62
C ASN A 621 -32.13 -16.65 16.43
N GLY A 622 -31.04 -15.89 16.31
CA GLY A 622 -30.80 -14.65 17.05
C GLY A 622 -30.23 -14.84 18.46
N ALA A 623 -29.71 -16.02 18.81
CA ALA A 623 -28.97 -16.20 20.07
C ALA A 623 -27.57 -15.60 19.95
N VAL A 624 -27.11 -14.90 21.00
CA VAL A 624 -25.79 -14.26 21.03
C VAL A 624 -24.69 -15.32 21.16
N LEU A 625 -23.76 -15.33 20.21
CA LEU A 625 -22.57 -16.20 20.19
C LEU A 625 -21.32 -15.46 20.68
N LEU A 626 -21.22 -14.17 20.39
CA LEU A 626 -20.10 -13.32 20.76
C LEU A 626 -20.62 -11.91 21.06
N ASP A 627 -20.08 -11.29 22.10
CA ASP A 627 -20.33 -9.89 22.44
C ASP A 627 -19.04 -9.31 23.03
N LYS A 628 -18.39 -8.44 22.26
CA LYS A 628 -17.15 -7.76 22.62
C LYS A 628 -17.36 -6.26 22.53
N ASN A 629 -17.14 -5.57 23.65
CA ASN A 629 -17.20 -4.12 23.76
C ASN A 629 -15.79 -3.53 23.87
N TYR A 630 -15.55 -2.39 23.23
CA TYR A 630 -14.24 -1.74 23.16
C TYR A 630 -14.30 -0.38 23.85
N ILE A 631 -13.47 -0.17 24.87
CA ILE A 631 -13.45 1.05 25.67
C ILE A 631 -12.09 1.75 25.51
N TYR A 632 -12.11 2.92 24.89
CA TYR A 632 -10.93 3.74 24.59
C TYR A 632 -10.69 4.81 25.66
N LYS A 633 -10.71 4.39 26.93
CA LYS A 633 -10.56 5.26 28.09
C LYS A 633 -9.40 4.78 28.95
N ALA A 634 -8.59 5.71 29.45
CA ALA A 634 -7.45 5.38 30.29
C ALA A 634 -7.90 4.91 31.68
N GLY A 635 -7.33 3.81 32.18
CA GLY A 635 -7.60 3.30 33.52
C GLY A 635 -8.90 2.52 33.68
N TYR A 636 -9.38 1.84 32.63
CA TYR A 636 -10.63 1.10 32.69
C TYR A 636 -10.65 0.02 33.79
N THR A 637 -11.78 -0.06 34.51
CA THR A 637 -12.15 -1.14 35.42
C THR A 637 -13.65 -1.45 35.27
N ALA A 638 -14.04 -2.68 35.55
CA ALA A 638 -15.44 -3.10 35.52
C ALA A 638 -16.29 -2.19 36.44
N GLY A 639 -17.32 -1.57 35.86
CA GLY A 639 -18.23 -0.63 36.52
C GLY A 639 -17.80 0.84 36.54
N GLY A 640 -16.60 1.19 36.05
CA GLY A 640 -16.04 2.54 36.15
C GLY A 640 -15.83 3.25 34.81
N THR A 641 -16.89 3.66 34.11
CA THR A 641 -16.77 4.32 32.79
C THR A 641 -17.05 5.82 32.78
N THR A 642 -17.85 6.36 33.71
CA THR A 642 -18.45 7.70 33.57
C THR A 642 -17.50 8.87 33.85
N THR A 643 -16.30 8.63 34.40
CA THR A 643 -15.34 9.69 34.80
C THR A 643 -13.98 9.56 34.12
N LEU A 644 -13.79 8.56 33.24
CA LEU A 644 -12.50 8.32 32.60
C LEU A 644 -12.34 9.19 31.35
N SER A 645 -11.15 9.78 31.21
CA SER A 645 -10.75 10.51 30.01
C SER A 645 -10.44 9.55 28.86
N SER A 646 -10.62 10.03 27.62
CA SER A 646 -10.15 9.30 26.43
C SER A 646 -8.66 8.98 26.55
N SER A 647 -8.26 7.80 26.12
CA SER A 647 -6.85 7.42 25.95
C SER A 647 -6.28 7.86 24.59
N GLY A 648 -7.10 8.53 23.76
CA GLY A 648 -6.73 8.98 22.43
C GLY A 648 -5.78 10.17 22.44
N VAL A 649 -4.77 10.11 21.59
CA VAL A 649 -3.79 11.15 21.30
C VAL A 649 -3.93 11.56 19.84
N LEU A 650 -4.30 12.82 19.61
CA LEU A 650 -4.41 13.40 18.28
C LEU A 650 -3.02 13.84 17.78
N ASN A 651 -2.64 13.45 16.56
CA ASN A 651 -1.32 13.72 15.97
C ASN A 651 -1.07 15.24 15.75
N GLY A 652 -2.11 16.04 15.65
CA GLY A 652 -2.00 17.50 15.57
C GLY A 652 -3.35 18.15 15.37
N MET A 653 -3.46 19.42 15.75
CA MET A 653 -4.68 20.20 15.51
C MET A 653 -4.74 20.64 14.03
N PRO A 654 -5.89 20.49 13.35
CA PRO A 654 -6.11 21.08 12.03
C PRO A 654 -5.85 22.59 12.03
N GLN A 655 -4.97 23.07 11.16
CA GLN A 655 -4.80 24.49 10.89
C GLN A 655 -4.84 24.72 9.37
N TYR A 656 -5.67 25.67 8.94
CA TYR A 656 -5.86 26.04 7.55
C TYR A 656 -5.27 27.40 7.20
N SER A 657 -4.77 28.13 8.20
CA SER A 657 -4.21 29.47 8.05
C SER A 657 -2.83 29.53 8.70
N PHE A 658 -1.87 30.16 8.02
CA PHE A 658 -0.59 30.51 8.61
C PHE A 658 -0.23 31.97 8.33
N SER A 659 0.48 32.60 9.26
CA SER A 659 1.01 33.95 9.13
C SER A 659 2.48 33.95 9.56
N THR A 660 3.37 34.44 8.68
CA THR A 660 4.80 34.56 8.99
C THR A 660 5.25 36.02 8.96
N SER A 661 6.32 36.39 9.67
CA SER A 661 6.91 37.75 9.65
C SER A 661 8.39 37.68 10.01
N ASN A 662 9.22 38.61 9.49
CA ASN A 662 10.64 38.83 9.87
C ASN A 662 11.60 37.65 9.61
N ARG A 663 11.42 36.94 8.49
CA ARG A 663 12.24 35.78 8.10
C ARG A 663 13.56 36.17 7.41
N GLN A 664 14.70 35.61 7.84
CA GLN A 664 15.99 35.83 7.15
C GLN A 664 16.02 35.12 5.79
N THR A 665 16.49 35.81 4.74
CA THR A 665 16.71 35.23 3.40
C THR A 665 18.09 34.58 3.34
N VAL A 666 18.40 33.88 2.23
CA VAL A 666 19.67 33.17 2.06
C VAL A 666 20.88 34.11 2.18
N ILE A 667 20.74 35.40 1.82
CA ILE A 667 21.84 36.41 1.75
C ILE A 667 21.50 37.75 2.46
N GLY A 668 20.36 37.91 3.17
CA GLY A 668 20.04 39.17 3.86
C GLY A 668 18.81 39.16 4.80
N SER A 669 18.56 40.27 5.49
CA SER A 669 17.40 40.47 6.38
C SER A 669 16.26 41.19 5.65
N ALA A 670 15.42 40.43 4.95
CA ALA A 670 14.12 40.92 4.46
C ALA A 670 13.02 40.55 5.46
N THR A 671 11.90 41.27 5.44
CA THR A 671 10.68 40.90 6.19
C THR A 671 9.65 40.48 5.16
N ILE A 672 9.20 39.23 5.21
CA ILE A 672 8.11 38.69 4.39
C ILE A 672 6.95 38.36 5.33
N SER A 673 5.75 38.83 5.00
CA SER A 673 4.51 38.32 5.59
C SER A 673 3.72 37.58 4.53
N ILE A 674 3.22 36.38 4.85
CA ILE A 674 2.36 35.56 3.98
C ILE A 674 1.15 35.17 4.81
N TYR A 675 -0.05 35.40 4.28
CA TYR A 675 -1.29 34.81 4.75
C TYR A 675 -1.76 33.84 3.66
N SER A 676 -2.17 32.64 3.99
CA SER A 676 -2.72 31.74 2.98
C SER A 676 -3.70 30.78 3.64
N ASP A 677 -4.87 30.66 3.03
CA ASP A 677 -5.88 29.68 3.42
C ASP A 677 -6.21 28.77 2.23
N ALA A 678 -5.96 27.47 2.37
CA ALA A 678 -6.44 26.44 1.44
C ALA A 678 -7.30 25.43 2.20
N PHE A 679 -8.49 25.13 1.68
CA PHE A 679 -9.52 24.38 2.40
C PHE A 679 -9.66 22.92 1.98
N GLN A 680 -8.55 22.25 1.66
CA GLN A 680 -8.57 20.82 1.36
C GLN A 680 -8.84 19.98 2.62
N PRO A 681 -9.67 18.92 2.56
CA PRO A 681 -9.76 17.98 3.66
C PRO A 681 -8.34 17.45 3.96
N LEU A 682 -7.91 17.56 5.21
CA LEU A 682 -6.55 17.29 5.65
C LEU A 682 -6.39 15.79 5.87
N THR A 683 -6.60 15.01 4.81
CA THR A 683 -6.45 13.56 4.86
C THR A 683 -5.04 13.16 5.29
N ASN A 684 -4.04 14.03 5.04
CA ASN A 684 -2.64 13.91 5.48
C ASN A 684 -2.17 15.22 6.14
N TYR A 685 -2.39 15.39 7.45
CA TYR A 685 -1.67 16.43 8.19
C TYR A 685 -0.24 15.97 8.48
N SER A 686 0.73 16.84 8.17
CA SER A 686 2.18 16.72 8.37
C SER A 686 2.93 15.87 7.32
N TYR A 687 4.02 16.43 6.80
CA TYR A 687 5.08 15.80 5.99
C TYR A 687 5.66 14.48 6.59
N ASN A 688 5.15 13.98 7.73
CA ASN A 688 5.82 13.05 8.62
C ASN A 688 4.91 11.95 9.24
N GLY A 689 3.62 11.89 8.92
CA GLY A 689 2.71 10.87 9.48
C GLY A 689 2.27 9.84 8.45
N MET A 690 2.52 8.56 8.69
CA MET A 690 2.04 7.43 7.87
C MET A 690 0.52 7.22 8.07
N GLY A 691 -0.31 8.21 7.71
CA GLY A 691 -1.76 8.04 7.54
C GLY A 691 -2.66 8.05 8.79
N SER A 692 -2.19 7.66 9.98
CA SER A 692 -3.00 7.70 11.21
C SER A 692 -2.94 9.06 11.92
N TYR A 693 -4.08 9.75 12.01
CA TYR A 693 -4.20 11.05 12.68
C TYR A 693 -4.54 10.94 14.18
N ILE A 694 -4.91 9.75 14.66
CA ILE A 694 -5.21 9.48 16.07
C ILE A 694 -4.82 8.05 16.47
N GLY A 695 -4.27 7.90 17.68
CA GLY A 695 -3.94 6.60 18.27
C GLY A 695 -4.27 6.52 19.76
N TYR A 696 -4.51 5.31 20.26
CA TYR A 696 -4.91 5.04 21.65
C TYR A 696 -3.80 4.43 22.48
N ASN A 697 -3.47 5.07 23.60
CA ASN A 697 -2.48 4.53 24.56
C ASN A 697 -2.97 3.26 25.26
N GLU A 698 -4.29 3.16 25.44
CA GLU A 698 -4.95 2.11 26.18
C GLU A 698 -6.31 1.80 25.56
N VAL A 699 -6.61 0.51 25.35
CA VAL A 699 -7.95 0.03 24.97
C VAL A 699 -8.33 -1.16 25.84
N ALA A 700 -9.53 -1.15 26.39
CA ALA A 700 -10.09 -2.30 27.08
C ALA A 700 -11.07 -3.06 26.18
N GLU A 701 -10.81 -4.33 25.91
CA GLU A 701 -11.75 -5.27 25.29
C GLU A 701 -12.53 -5.99 26.41
N VAL A 702 -13.86 -5.85 26.42
CA VAL A 702 -14.74 -6.36 27.47
C VAL A 702 -15.65 -7.44 26.89
N ASN A 703 -15.63 -8.62 27.50
CA ASN A 703 -16.46 -9.76 27.11
C ASN A 703 -17.87 -9.68 27.73
N ALA A 704 -18.80 -10.47 27.18
CA ALA A 704 -20.18 -10.60 27.67
C ALA A 704 -20.31 -10.90 29.17
N ASP A 705 -19.36 -11.64 29.75
CA ASP A 705 -19.34 -12.02 31.17
C ASP A 705 -18.77 -10.91 32.09
N GLY A 706 -18.36 -9.78 31.51
CA GLY A 706 -17.74 -8.64 32.18
C GLY A 706 -16.25 -8.78 32.44
N SER A 707 -15.63 -9.92 32.11
CA SER A 707 -14.16 -10.03 32.07
C SER A 707 -13.61 -9.12 30.99
N TYR A 708 -12.38 -8.64 31.16
CA TYR A 708 -11.82 -7.67 30.23
C TYR A 708 -10.30 -7.75 30.12
N THR A 709 -9.79 -7.31 28.97
CA THR A 709 -8.36 -7.21 28.69
C THR A 709 -8.00 -5.78 28.37
N ARG A 710 -7.01 -5.22 29.07
CA ARG A 710 -6.43 -3.90 28.77
C ARG A 710 -5.20 -4.08 27.90
N HIS A 711 -5.20 -3.43 26.74
CA HIS A 711 -4.11 -3.40 25.77
C HIS A 711 -3.42 -2.03 25.83
N PHE A 712 -2.10 -2.02 25.85
CA PHE A 712 -1.27 -0.81 25.89
C PHE A 712 -0.36 -0.77 24.68
N PHE A 713 -0.18 0.42 24.11
CA PHE A 713 0.56 0.63 22.87
C PHE A 713 1.61 1.72 23.03
N THR A 714 2.68 1.65 22.24
CA THR A 714 3.56 2.79 22.00
C THR A 714 2.79 3.89 21.26
N ASN A 715 3.01 5.14 21.63
CA ASN A 715 2.37 6.32 21.03
C ASN A 715 3.24 7.55 21.33
N TYR A 716 2.84 8.74 20.89
CA TYR A 716 3.50 9.99 21.31
C TYR A 716 3.55 10.10 22.83
N GLY A 717 4.72 10.46 23.36
CA GLY A 717 4.98 10.50 24.80
C GLY A 717 5.55 9.20 25.34
N ILE A 718 5.42 9.04 26.67
CA ILE A 718 6.08 7.98 27.43
C ILE A 718 5.19 6.73 27.44
N ASP A 719 5.75 5.60 27.01
CA ASP A 719 5.10 4.29 27.02
C ASP A 719 5.09 3.62 28.41
N LEU A 720 4.54 2.40 28.48
CA LEU A 720 4.49 1.61 29.72
C LEU A 720 5.88 1.25 30.28
N ASN A 721 6.92 1.28 29.44
CA ASN A 721 8.31 0.97 29.80
C ASN A 721 9.13 2.22 30.14
N GLY A 722 8.54 3.42 30.07
CA GLY A 722 9.24 4.67 30.35
C GLY A 722 9.98 5.26 29.14
N ILE A 723 9.74 4.77 27.92
CA ILE A 723 10.39 5.22 26.68
C ILE A 723 9.50 6.23 25.95
N SER A 724 10.12 7.30 25.46
CA SER A 724 9.43 8.38 24.73
C SER A 724 9.47 8.15 23.22
N HIS A 725 8.35 8.36 22.53
CA HIS A 725 8.25 8.27 21.06
C HIS A 725 7.78 9.59 20.41
N TYR A 726 8.27 10.73 20.93
CA TYR A 726 8.18 12.02 20.25
C TYR A 726 9.10 12.04 19.04
N ASP A 727 8.72 12.80 18.01
CA ASP A 727 9.54 12.98 16.81
C ASP A 727 10.77 13.85 17.10
N ASN A 728 11.82 13.63 16.33
CA ASN A 728 13.06 14.38 16.42
C ASN A 728 13.01 15.60 15.48
N PRO A 729 13.61 16.74 15.86
CA PRO A 729 13.74 17.87 14.95
C PRO A 729 14.61 17.49 13.74
N PRO A 730 14.42 18.12 12.57
CA PRO A 730 15.27 17.86 11.42
C PRO A 730 16.73 18.23 11.71
N ALA A 731 17.68 17.60 11.01
CA ALA A 731 19.11 17.81 11.18
C ALA A 731 19.50 19.28 10.93
N SER A 732 18.83 19.94 9.99
CA SER A 732 18.85 21.40 9.86
C SER A 732 17.61 21.93 9.16
N MET A 733 17.42 23.25 9.22
CA MET A 733 16.31 23.94 8.57
C MET A 733 16.69 25.36 8.16
N ILE A 734 16.07 25.86 7.10
CA ILE A 734 16.13 27.25 6.65
C ILE A 734 14.71 27.78 6.53
N GLY A 735 14.47 29.00 7.03
CA GLY A 735 13.21 29.68 6.82
C GLY A 735 12.02 29.21 7.68
N TRP A 736 12.14 28.16 8.50
CA TRP A 736 11.04 27.56 9.30
C TRP A 736 10.84 28.07 10.75
N LEU A 737 11.79 28.78 11.38
CA LEU A 737 11.66 29.40 12.73
C LEU A 737 10.91 30.77 12.85
N LEU A 738 9.65 30.80 13.30
CA LEU A 738 8.91 32.07 13.49
C LEU A 738 9.20 32.65 14.88
N ASN A 739 9.83 33.82 14.98
CA ASN A 739 10.19 34.44 16.27
C ASN A 739 10.93 33.47 17.22
N GLY A 740 11.71 32.52 16.67
CA GLY A 740 12.43 31.50 17.42
C GLY A 740 11.62 30.24 17.79
N SER A 741 10.35 30.12 17.38
CA SER A 741 9.52 28.91 17.57
C SER A 741 9.39 28.12 16.25
N MET A 742 9.43 26.79 16.33
CA MET A 742 9.21 25.91 15.18
C MET A 742 7.74 25.98 14.73
N GLU A 743 7.52 26.09 13.42
CA GLU A 743 6.16 26.05 12.85
C GLU A 743 5.57 24.64 12.88
N ALA A 744 4.25 24.55 12.95
CA ALA A 744 3.52 23.28 13.01
C ALA A 744 3.67 22.40 11.75
N TYR A 745 4.12 23.00 10.64
CA TYR A 745 4.26 22.35 9.33
C TYR A 745 5.69 21.95 8.99
N LEU A 746 6.65 22.20 9.88
CA LEU A 746 8.04 21.82 9.67
C LEU A 746 8.16 20.30 9.52
N PRO A 747 8.76 19.79 8.42
CA PRO A 747 9.12 18.38 8.31
C PRO A 747 10.08 17.97 9.44
N MET A 748 9.88 16.77 9.99
CA MET A 748 10.51 16.27 11.21
C MET A 748 11.06 14.87 10.95
N ASN A 749 12.04 14.47 11.74
CA ASN A 749 12.54 13.10 11.76
C ASN A 749 11.51 12.26 12.53
N THR A 750 10.62 11.58 11.81
CA THR A 750 9.48 10.86 12.39
C THR A 750 9.85 9.55 13.05
N LEU A 751 9.23 9.25 14.19
CA LEU A 751 9.33 7.96 14.89
C LEU A 751 8.06 7.11 14.69
N GLU A 752 7.33 7.30 13.58
CA GLU A 752 6.05 6.62 13.32
C GLU A 752 6.18 5.10 13.34
N GLY A 753 7.27 4.55 12.82
CA GLY A 753 7.55 3.11 12.86
C GLY A 753 7.72 2.52 14.27
N GLU A 754 7.88 3.36 15.30
CA GLU A 754 7.90 2.90 16.71
C GLU A 754 6.51 2.90 17.36
N ARG A 755 5.50 3.52 16.76
CA ARG A 755 4.16 3.74 17.36
C ARG A 755 3.17 2.64 16.97
N GLY A 756 2.15 2.44 17.81
CA GLY A 756 1.12 1.42 17.62
C GLY A 756 1.54 -0.01 17.97
N LEU A 757 2.74 -0.20 18.52
CA LEU A 757 3.27 -1.51 18.92
C LEU A 757 2.84 -1.86 20.35
N PRO A 758 2.45 -3.12 20.64
CA PRO A 758 1.95 -3.50 21.95
C PRO A 758 3.05 -3.46 23.02
N THR A 759 2.87 -2.69 24.09
CA THR A 759 3.78 -2.66 25.25
C THR A 759 3.27 -3.50 26.41
N GLY A 760 1.95 -3.75 26.48
CA GLY A 760 1.34 -4.56 27.52
C GLY A 760 -0.04 -5.12 27.17
N THR A 761 -0.38 -6.27 27.75
CA THR A 761 -1.72 -6.89 27.66
C THR A 761 -2.07 -7.51 29.00
N PHE A 762 -3.07 -6.95 29.69
CA PHE A 762 -3.43 -7.30 31.07
C PHE A 762 -4.86 -7.81 31.11
N GLN A 763 -5.06 -9.08 31.49
CA GLN A 763 -6.36 -9.75 31.53
C GLN A 763 -6.92 -9.77 32.96
N TYR A 764 -8.20 -9.43 33.08
CA TYR A 764 -8.91 -9.31 34.36
C TYR A 764 -10.20 -10.12 34.34
N THR A 765 -10.57 -10.64 35.51
CA THR A 765 -11.93 -11.14 35.76
C THR A 765 -12.94 -9.99 35.83
N SER A 766 -14.23 -10.32 35.78
CA SER A 766 -15.31 -9.34 35.97
C SER A 766 -15.30 -8.66 37.35
N GLY A 767 -14.61 -9.23 38.32
CA GLY A 767 -14.36 -8.65 39.65
C GLY A 767 -13.10 -7.78 39.74
N ASN A 768 -12.54 -7.31 38.62
CA ASN A 768 -11.31 -6.50 38.55
C ASN A 768 -10.04 -7.20 39.07
N THR A 769 -10.00 -8.53 39.10
CA THR A 769 -8.81 -9.29 39.53
C THR A 769 -7.92 -9.61 38.34
N LEU A 770 -6.65 -9.18 38.37
CA LEU A 770 -5.66 -9.47 37.33
C LEU A 770 -5.30 -10.97 37.35
N VAL A 771 -5.49 -11.66 36.22
CA VAL A 771 -5.20 -13.09 36.07
C VAL A 771 -4.04 -13.38 35.12
N GLN A 772 -3.72 -12.45 34.21
CA GLN A 772 -2.56 -12.55 33.34
C GLN A 772 -2.03 -11.18 32.97
N LYS A 773 -0.70 -11.05 32.95
CA LYS A 773 0.02 -9.83 32.56
C LYS A 773 1.10 -10.19 31.55
N THR A 774 1.04 -9.65 30.34
CA THR A 774 2.12 -9.73 29.35
C THR A 774 2.70 -8.34 29.14
N ASN A 775 4.03 -8.20 29.15
CA ASN A 775 4.74 -6.95 28.82
C ASN A 775 5.75 -7.21 27.70
N TYR A 776 5.94 -6.20 26.86
CA TYR A 776 6.89 -6.22 25.75
C TYR A 776 7.84 -5.03 25.90
N THR A 777 9.13 -5.26 25.66
CA THR A 777 10.14 -4.19 25.52
C THR A 777 10.79 -4.31 24.16
N TYR A 778 10.99 -3.17 23.52
CA TYR A 778 11.57 -3.06 22.18
C TYR A 778 13.00 -2.53 22.23
N ARG A 779 13.71 -2.66 21.11
CA ARG A 779 15.04 -2.08 20.92
C ARG A 779 15.00 -0.58 21.21
N ASN A 780 15.88 -0.07 22.07
CA ASN A 780 15.94 1.36 22.39
C ASN A 780 17.38 1.87 22.61
N ASP A 781 18.38 1.26 21.97
CA ASP A 781 19.73 1.82 21.96
C ASP A 781 19.78 3.12 21.15
N ALA A 782 20.69 4.02 21.52
CA ALA A 782 20.91 5.27 20.82
C ALA A 782 21.48 5.07 19.40
N ALA A 783 22.14 3.94 19.14
CA ALA A 783 22.76 3.67 17.85
C ALA A 783 21.75 3.36 16.73
N ARG A 784 20.48 3.08 17.06
CA ARG A 784 19.42 2.88 16.06
C ARG A 784 19.24 4.10 15.15
N PHE A 785 19.40 5.30 15.69
CA PHE A 785 19.28 6.55 14.93
C PHE A 785 20.44 6.78 13.95
N ASN A 786 21.44 5.90 13.89
CA ASN A 786 22.50 5.96 12.88
C ASN A 786 22.08 5.32 11.54
N SER A 787 20.91 4.66 11.49
CA SER A 787 20.34 4.06 10.29
C SER A 787 19.22 4.95 9.75
N TYR A 788 19.52 5.69 8.68
CA TYR A 788 18.57 6.59 8.01
C TYR A 788 18.94 6.82 6.55
N LEU A 789 17.98 7.36 5.79
CA LEU A 789 18.19 7.97 4.47
C LEU A 789 18.25 9.49 4.59
N ASN A 790 19.00 10.13 3.70
CA ASN A 790 19.11 11.58 3.64
C ASN A 790 17.92 12.12 2.87
N HIS A 791 17.10 12.97 3.49
CA HIS A 791 15.92 13.51 2.83
C HIS A 791 15.88 15.03 2.95
N ILE A 792 15.71 15.73 1.82
CA ILE A 792 15.60 17.19 1.77
C ILE A 792 14.19 17.54 1.31
N ASP A 793 13.48 18.33 2.12
CA ASP A 793 12.17 18.85 1.76
C ASP A 793 12.29 20.33 1.40
N VAL A 794 11.73 20.70 0.25
CA VAL A 794 11.72 22.09 -0.20
C VAL A 794 10.29 22.61 -0.30
N GLY A 795 10.03 23.71 0.39
CA GLY A 795 8.68 24.12 0.76
C GLY A 795 8.09 25.30 0.00
N ASN A 796 8.89 26.23 -0.55
CA ASN A 796 8.47 27.37 -1.41
C ASN A 796 9.66 28.27 -1.81
N PHE A 797 9.55 28.99 -2.93
CA PHE A 797 10.55 29.97 -3.41
C PHE A 797 9.93 31.32 -3.77
N PHE A 798 10.57 32.41 -3.37
CA PHE A 798 10.22 33.75 -3.88
C PHE A 798 11.47 34.55 -4.26
N SER A 799 11.43 35.14 -5.45
CA SER A 799 12.45 36.04 -6.03
C SER A 799 11.71 37.30 -6.51
N GLN A 800 12.10 38.50 -6.04
CA GLN A 800 11.31 39.71 -6.32
C GLN A 800 12.10 40.95 -6.80
N CYS A 801 13.40 41.06 -6.55
CA CYS A 801 14.19 42.21 -7.06
C CYS A 801 15.61 41.81 -7.53
N ASN A 802 16.20 40.76 -6.97
CA ASN A 802 17.52 40.22 -7.29
C ASN A 802 17.50 38.69 -7.07
N PRO A 803 18.00 37.87 -8.02
CA PRO A 803 18.18 36.43 -7.79
C PRO A 803 19.01 36.10 -6.54
N ALA A 804 19.86 37.00 -6.07
CA ALA A 804 20.64 36.85 -4.84
C ALA A 804 19.82 37.03 -3.53
N GLU A 805 18.54 37.42 -3.58
CA GLU A 805 17.69 37.67 -2.39
C GLU A 805 16.54 36.65 -2.23
N LEU A 806 16.78 35.39 -2.62
CA LEU A 806 15.80 34.29 -2.55
C LEU A 806 15.36 33.97 -1.11
N PHE A 807 14.05 33.83 -0.92
CA PHE A 807 13.46 33.19 0.26
C PHE A 807 13.18 31.72 -0.03
N VAL A 808 13.64 30.86 0.87
CA VAL A 808 13.52 29.40 0.74
C VAL A 808 13.13 28.78 2.08
N LEU A 809 12.15 27.87 2.05
CA LEU A 809 11.83 26.97 3.16
C LEU A 809 12.46 25.62 2.85
N GLU A 810 13.43 25.20 3.65
CA GLU A 810 14.13 23.91 3.46
C GLU A 810 14.31 23.19 4.79
N SER A 811 14.18 21.88 4.78
CA SER A 811 14.54 21.02 5.91
C SER A 811 15.35 19.82 5.43
N ALA A 812 16.44 19.55 6.12
CA ALA A 812 17.21 18.32 5.98
C ALA A 812 16.80 17.36 7.09
N ARG A 813 16.05 16.30 6.74
CA ARG A 813 15.52 15.32 7.69
C ARG A 813 16.13 13.93 7.47
N GLU A 814 16.27 13.21 8.57
CA GLU A 814 16.70 11.83 8.61
C GLU A 814 15.47 10.95 8.53
N LEU A 815 15.32 10.19 7.43
CA LEU A 815 14.29 9.17 7.33
C LEU A 815 14.81 7.88 7.94
N TYR A 816 14.41 7.58 9.17
CA TYR A 816 14.93 6.42 9.89
C TYR A 816 14.57 5.10 9.21
N THR A 817 15.58 4.21 9.09
CA THR A 817 15.48 2.89 8.44
C THR A 817 15.81 1.73 9.37
N TYR A 818 15.87 1.98 10.68
CA TYR A 818 16.09 0.93 11.66
C TYR A 818 14.79 0.14 11.91
N ASP A 819 14.97 -1.13 12.26
CA ASP A 819 13.88 -1.97 12.74
C ASP A 819 13.68 -1.81 14.25
N TYR A 820 12.43 -1.59 14.66
CA TYR A 820 12.02 -1.47 16.06
C TYR A 820 11.47 -2.81 16.59
N TYR A 821 12.34 -3.83 16.64
CA TYR A 821 11.95 -5.20 16.99
C TYR A 821 11.85 -5.44 18.53
N PRO A 822 11.09 -6.47 18.97
CA PRO A 822 10.99 -6.84 20.38
C PRO A 822 12.30 -7.44 20.90
N VAL A 823 12.71 -7.05 22.12
CA VAL A 823 13.91 -7.56 22.81
C VAL A 823 13.54 -8.49 23.98
N ASN A 824 12.40 -8.24 24.63
CA ASN A 824 11.90 -9.08 25.71
C ASN A 824 10.37 -9.11 25.69
N LYS A 825 9.82 -10.30 25.97
CA LYS A 825 8.41 -10.53 26.28
C LYS A 825 8.35 -11.27 27.62
N THR A 826 7.74 -10.65 28.63
CA THR A 826 7.53 -11.27 29.94
C THR A 826 6.06 -11.51 30.18
N MET A 827 5.70 -12.74 30.51
CA MET A 827 4.34 -13.16 30.87
C MET A 827 4.29 -13.59 32.33
N THR A 828 3.30 -13.09 33.06
CA THR A 828 2.99 -13.48 34.43
C THR A 828 1.54 -13.96 34.49
N ILE A 829 1.34 -15.21 34.91
CA ILE A 829 0.02 -15.81 35.11
C ILE A 829 -0.23 -15.91 36.61
N TYR A 830 -1.43 -15.56 37.05
CA TYR A 830 -1.88 -15.64 38.44
C TYR A 830 -2.95 -16.72 38.58
N ASP A 831 -3.22 -17.16 39.81
CA ASP A 831 -4.43 -17.91 40.08
C ASP A 831 -5.70 -17.05 39.93
N GLN A 832 -6.88 -17.67 40.03
CA GLN A 832 -8.16 -16.95 39.87
C GLN A 832 -8.40 -15.84 40.91
N ASN A 833 -7.64 -15.83 42.01
CA ASN A 833 -7.70 -14.80 43.04
C ASN A 833 -6.61 -13.72 42.86
N GLY A 834 -5.84 -13.77 41.77
CA GLY A 834 -4.75 -12.85 41.50
C GLY A 834 -3.49 -13.10 42.33
N ASN A 835 -3.36 -14.29 42.94
CA ASN A 835 -2.21 -14.68 43.75
C ASN A 835 -1.30 -15.68 43.02
N ASN A 836 -0.21 -16.09 43.66
CA ASN A 836 0.69 -17.15 43.18
C ASN A 836 1.22 -16.91 41.75
N PRO A 837 1.95 -15.80 41.51
CA PRO A 837 2.42 -15.47 40.17
C PRO A 837 3.42 -16.51 39.65
N VAL A 838 3.18 -16.98 38.43
CA VAL A 838 4.10 -17.81 37.65
C VAL A 838 4.60 -16.98 36.48
N VAL A 839 5.91 -16.78 36.40
CA VAL A 839 6.54 -15.93 35.39
C VAL A 839 7.24 -16.81 34.35
N SER A 840 7.06 -16.46 33.08
CA SER A 840 7.87 -16.95 31.97
C SER A 840 8.34 -15.76 31.13
N SER A 841 9.53 -15.83 30.57
CA SER A 841 10.07 -14.76 29.72
C SER A 841 10.68 -15.31 28.45
N GLU A 842 10.57 -14.54 27.37
CA GLU A 842 11.25 -14.76 26.11
C GLU A 842 12.18 -13.54 25.88
N THR A 843 13.47 -13.78 25.70
CA THR A 843 14.48 -12.77 25.35
C THR A 843 14.97 -13.05 23.93
N TYR A 844 14.99 -12.02 23.10
CA TYR A 844 15.50 -12.05 21.74
C TYR A 844 16.93 -11.50 21.78
N ASN A 845 17.89 -12.41 21.94
CA ASN A 845 19.24 -12.07 22.38
C ASN A 845 20.08 -11.37 21.30
N SER A 846 19.95 -11.81 20.04
CA SER A 846 20.77 -11.30 18.93
C SER A 846 20.09 -11.50 17.58
N TYR A 847 20.49 -10.65 16.64
CA TYR A 847 20.05 -10.66 15.25
C TYR A 847 21.27 -10.61 14.33
N ASP A 848 21.14 -11.10 13.10
CA ASP A 848 22.19 -10.98 12.08
C ASP A 848 22.16 -9.59 11.39
N VAL A 849 22.99 -9.42 10.35
CA VAL A 849 23.09 -8.17 9.57
C VAL A 849 21.84 -7.86 8.73
N ASN A 850 20.95 -8.84 8.56
CA ASN A 850 19.68 -8.73 7.84
C ASN A 850 18.49 -8.70 8.80
N ASN A 851 18.72 -8.46 10.09
CA ASN A 851 17.73 -8.43 11.16
C ASN A 851 16.94 -9.75 11.36
N MET A 852 17.53 -10.89 11.01
CA MET A 852 16.99 -12.21 11.34
C MET A 852 17.46 -12.68 12.72
N LEU A 853 16.56 -13.25 13.51
CA LEU A 853 16.82 -13.65 14.90
C LEU A 853 17.84 -14.82 14.96
N THR A 854 19.03 -14.59 15.52
CA THR A 854 20.08 -15.62 15.62
C THR A 854 20.11 -16.33 16.96
N GLN A 855 19.58 -15.72 18.03
CA GLN A 855 19.49 -16.37 19.34
C GLN A 855 18.25 -15.92 20.12
N LYS A 856 17.58 -16.90 20.74
CA LYS A 856 16.43 -16.71 21.62
C LYS A 856 16.64 -17.45 22.94
N THR A 857 16.31 -16.81 24.05
CA THR A 857 16.27 -17.45 25.38
C THR A 857 14.84 -17.48 25.91
N VAL A 858 14.39 -18.62 26.40
CA VAL A 858 13.08 -18.78 27.06
C VAL A 858 13.30 -19.29 28.48
N ILE A 859 12.81 -18.55 29.48
CA ILE A 859 12.69 -19.05 30.84
C ILE A 859 11.25 -19.49 31.02
N ASN A 860 11.02 -20.80 31.15
CA ASN A 860 9.67 -21.35 31.27
C ASN A 860 9.12 -21.22 32.71
N SER A 861 7.86 -21.62 32.90
CA SER A 861 7.19 -21.58 34.20
C SER A 861 7.80 -22.44 35.31
N ARG A 862 8.76 -23.32 34.96
CA ARG A 862 9.54 -24.14 35.91
C ARG A 862 10.90 -23.53 36.24
N GLY A 863 11.22 -22.36 35.69
CA GLY A 863 12.52 -21.70 35.84
C GLY A 863 13.64 -22.30 34.98
N GLU A 864 13.30 -23.19 34.04
CA GLU A 864 14.27 -23.77 33.12
C GLU A 864 14.60 -22.78 32.00
N THR A 865 15.90 -22.64 31.69
CA THR A 865 16.40 -21.74 30.65
C THR A 865 16.65 -22.52 29.37
N VAL A 866 15.80 -22.33 28.37
CA VAL A 866 15.94 -22.89 27.03
C VAL A 866 16.56 -21.86 26.10
N VAL A 867 17.73 -22.16 25.52
CA VAL A 867 18.38 -21.29 24.53
C VAL A 867 18.32 -21.96 23.17
N THR A 868 17.78 -21.24 22.19
CA THR A 868 17.75 -21.64 20.78
C THR A 868 18.65 -20.71 19.97
N ASN A 869 19.61 -21.28 19.24
CA ASN A 869 20.42 -20.56 18.28
C ASN A 869 20.02 -20.97 16.86
N TYR A 870 19.92 -20.00 15.97
CA TYR A 870 19.62 -20.17 14.55
C TYR A 870 20.86 -19.81 13.74
N THR A 871 21.02 -20.44 12.58
CA THR A 871 22.08 -20.08 11.63
C THR A 871 21.48 -20.01 10.24
N TYR A 872 21.66 -18.87 9.59
CA TYR A 872 21.16 -18.57 8.25
C TYR A 872 22.29 -18.62 7.19
N PRO A 873 21.98 -18.59 5.89
CA PRO A 873 22.97 -18.67 4.81
C PRO A 873 24.04 -17.58 4.87
N ILE A 874 23.68 -16.37 5.30
CA ILE A 874 24.61 -15.25 5.44
C ILE A 874 25.72 -15.50 6.49
N GLU A 875 25.47 -16.39 7.45
CA GLU A 875 26.42 -16.73 8.51
C GLU A 875 27.30 -17.93 8.14
N ALA A 876 26.99 -18.62 7.04
CA ALA A 876 27.71 -19.79 6.56
C ALA A 876 28.74 -19.42 5.48
N THR A 877 29.84 -20.17 5.43
CA THR A 877 30.97 -19.91 4.51
C THR A 877 31.08 -20.91 3.36
N ASP A 878 30.18 -21.89 3.29
CA ASP A 878 30.18 -22.85 2.19
C ASP A 878 29.67 -22.21 0.89
N ALA A 879 30.11 -22.76 -0.24
CA ALA A 879 29.83 -22.18 -1.55
C ALA A 879 28.33 -22.13 -1.89
N THR A 880 27.53 -23.08 -1.37
CA THR A 880 26.10 -23.13 -1.63
C THR A 880 25.37 -22.02 -0.87
N SER A 881 25.68 -21.82 0.42
CA SER A 881 25.12 -20.73 1.22
C SER A 881 25.47 -19.34 0.65
N LEU A 882 26.71 -19.16 0.18
CA LEU A 882 27.11 -17.91 -0.49
C LEU A 882 26.34 -17.69 -1.80
N ALA A 883 26.05 -18.76 -2.56
CA ALA A 883 25.23 -18.68 -3.76
C ALA A 883 23.74 -18.41 -3.44
N MET A 884 23.21 -18.96 -2.34
CA MET A 884 21.86 -18.64 -1.84
C MET A 884 21.75 -17.15 -1.50
N VAL A 885 22.72 -16.60 -0.76
CA VAL A 885 22.79 -15.17 -0.43
C VAL A 885 22.86 -14.31 -1.70
N ALA A 886 23.67 -14.71 -2.69
CA ALA A 886 23.76 -13.99 -3.97
C ALA A 886 22.42 -13.99 -4.75
N ALA A 887 21.62 -15.06 -4.59
CA ALA A 887 20.26 -15.17 -5.12
C ALA A 887 19.18 -14.53 -4.22
N HIS A 888 19.58 -13.86 -3.13
CA HIS A 888 18.68 -13.25 -2.13
C HIS A 888 17.78 -14.26 -1.38
N ILE A 889 18.25 -15.50 -1.24
CA ILE A 889 17.62 -16.55 -0.44
C ILE A 889 18.28 -16.55 0.95
N LEU A 890 17.66 -15.82 1.88
CA LEU A 890 18.23 -15.49 3.20
C LEU A 890 17.57 -16.27 4.35
N THR A 891 16.29 -16.60 4.23
CA THR A 891 15.50 -17.18 5.33
C THR A 891 15.70 -18.68 5.63
N PRO A 892 16.19 -19.54 4.71
CA PRO A 892 16.34 -20.96 5.03
C PRO A 892 17.30 -21.23 6.20
N LEU A 893 16.87 -22.04 7.17
CA LEU A 893 17.70 -22.41 8.31
C LEU A 893 18.73 -23.48 7.92
N ILE A 894 20.01 -23.19 8.14
CA ILE A 894 21.11 -24.15 7.96
C ILE A 894 21.36 -24.93 9.23
N LYS A 895 21.16 -24.31 10.39
CA LYS A 895 21.39 -24.94 11.68
C LYS A 895 20.46 -24.39 12.74
N THR A 896 20.02 -25.27 13.64
CA THR A 896 19.31 -24.89 14.86
C THR A 896 19.87 -25.68 16.03
N VAL A 897 20.24 -25.00 17.12
CA VAL A 897 20.78 -25.62 18.34
C VAL A 897 19.92 -25.22 19.52
N VAL A 898 19.36 -26.21 20.21
CA VAL A 898 18.53 -26.03 21.41
C VAL A 898 19.23 -26.62 22.62
N THR A 899 19.34 -25.84 23.68
CA THR A 899 19.84 -26.29 24.99
C THR A 899 18.82 -25.99 26.09
N ASN A 900 18.80 -26.79 27.16
CA ASN A 900 18.01 -26.56 28.36
C ASN A 900 18.93 -26.59 29.59
N ASN A 901 19.01 -25.47 30.31
CA ASN A 901 19.93 -25.24 31.42
C ASN A 901 21.40 -25.55 31.02
N GLY A 902 21.77 -25.17 29.80
CA GLY A 902 23.09 -25.46 29.20
C GLY A 902 23.29 -26.88 28.70
N ASN A 903 22.37 -27.81 28.97
CA ASN A 903 22.46 -29.17 28.46
C ASN A 903 21.91 -29.24 27.02
N PRO A 904 22.57 -29.91 26.07
CA PRO A 904 22.05 -30.11 24.72
C PRO A 904 20.69 -30.82 24.76
N VAL A 905 19.72 -30.30 24.00
CA VAL A 905 18.40 -30.92 23.79
C VAL A 905 18.29 -31.42 22.37
N SER A 906 18.59 -30.56 21.40
CA SER A 906 18.61 -30.95 19.99
C SER A 906 19.55 -30.09 19.18
N LEU A 907 20.10 -30.65 18.11
CA LEU A 907 20.73 -29.92 17.03
C LEU A 907 20.17 -30.46 15.72
N THR A 908 19.66 -29.57 14.88
CA THR A 908 19.28 -29.86 13.49
C THR A 908 20.24 -29.12 12.57
N GLN A 909 20.75 -29.81 11.56
CA GLN A 909 21.60 -29.20 10.53
C GLN A 909 21.11 -29.63 9.15
N ILE A 910 20.93 -28.67 8.26
CA ILE A 910 20.47 -28.88 6.89
C ILE A 910 21.59 -28.44 5.96
N ALA A 911 22.09 -29.37 5.16
CA ALA A 911 23.00 -29.05 4.07
C ALA A 911 22.17 -28.87 2.80
N TYR A 912 22.40 -27.78 2.05
CA TYR A 912 21.75 -27.52 0.77
C TYR A 912 22.68 -27.89 -0.37
N SER A 913 22.09 -28.20 -1.53
CA SER A 913 22.80 -28.40 -2.80
C SER A 913 22.07 -27.69 -3.94
N SER A 914 22.76 -27.48 -5.05
CA SER A 914 22.16 -26.92 -6.28
C SER A 914 22.22 -27.93 -7.42
N PRO A 915 21.27 -28.90 -7.46
CA PRO A 915 21.26 -29.94 -8.49
C PRO A 915 20.90 -29.39 -9.88
N TYR A 916 20.21 -28.26 -9.92
CA TYR A 916 19.85 -27.52 -11.13
C TYR A 916 20.22 -26.04 -10.95
N THR A 917 20.54 -25.36 -12.05
CA THR A 917 20.89 -23.93 -12.03
C THR A 917 19.84 -23.12 -11.25
N ASN A 918 20.27 -22.41 -10.20
CA ASN A 918 19.45 -21.56 -9.32
C ASN A 918 18.41 -22.29 -8.44
N TYR A 919 18.36 -23.62 -8.43
CA TYR A 919 17.59 -24.38 -7.43
C TYR A 919 18.46 -24.65 -6.22
N PHE A 920 18.00 -24.33 -5.01
CA PHE A 920 18.71 -24.59 -3.76
C PHE A 920 17.86 -25.50 -2.88
N LEU A 921 18.18 -26.80 -2.89
CA LEU A 921 17.34 -27.84 -2.30
C LEU A 921 18.07 -28.57 -1.17
N PRO A 922 17.38 -28.98 -0.10
CA PRO A 922 17.99 -29.77 0.97
C PRO A 922 18.65 -31.03 0.43
N GLN A 923 19.89 -31.30 0.80
CA GLN A 923 20.61 -32.53 0.44
C GLN A 923 20.62 -33.53 1.60
N THR A 924 20.83 -33.03 2.83
CA THR A 924 20.81 -33.87 4.02
C THR A 924 20.22 -33.09 5.19
N VAL A 925 19.38 -33.75 5.98
CA VAL A 925 18.94 -33.28 7.30
C VAL A 925 19.58 -34.17 8.36
N GLN A 926 20.41 -33.56 9.20
CA GLN A 926 21.08 -34.22 10.30
C GLN A 926 20.44 -33.81 11.63
N LEU A 927 20.25 -34.77 12.51
CA LEU A 927 19.65 -34.58 13.82
C LEU A 927 20.52 -35.17 14.92
N GLN A 928 20.72 -34.40 15.98
CA GLN A 928 21.25 -34.86 17.25
C GLN A 928 20.17 -34.64 18.30
N THR A 929 19.87 -35.67 19.09
CA THR A 929 18.99 -35.57 20.29
C THR A 929 19.83 -35.72 21.54
N GLY A 930 19.73 -34.77 22.46
CA GLY A 930 20.56 -34.72 23.66
C GLY A 930 22.06 -34.69 23.31
N SER A 931 22.84 -35.54 23.96
CA SER A 931 24.28 -35.70 23.72
C SER A 931 24.63 -36.83 22.75
N ASN A 932 23.66 -37.38 22.02
CA ASN A 932 23.93 -38.40 21.02
C ASN A 932 24.79 -37.85 19.88
N THR A 933 25.45 -38.72 19.12
CA THR A 933 26.15 -38.31 17.90
C THR A 933 25.16 -37.76 16.88
N LEU A 934 25.55 -36.72 16.16
CA LEU A 934 24.80 -36.21 15.01
C LEU A 934 24.65 -37.32 13.96
N GLU A 935 23.40 -37.67 13.63
CA GLU A 935 23.08 -38.67 12.62
C GLU A 935 22.38 -38.04 11.41
N THR A 936 22.72 -38.47 10.20
CA THR A 936 21.93 -38.15 9.01
C THR A 936 20.61 -38.91 9.11
N ARG A 937 19.52 -38.15 9.23
CA ARG A 937 18.19 -38.67 9.46
C ARG A 937 17.36 -38.66 8.18
N GLU A 938 17.65 -37.72 7.28
CA GLU A 938 17.14 -37.69 5.91
C GLU A 938 18.29 -37.36 4.96
N GLN A 939 18.37 -38.08 3.85
CA GLN A 939 19.28 -37.84 2.74
C GLN A 939 18.48 -37.88 1.44
N MET A 940 18.47 -36.76 0.72
CA MET A 940 17.81 -36.62 -0.56
C MET A 940 18.81 -36.93 -1.66
N TYR A 941 18.59 -38.03 -2.37
CA TYR A 941 19.50 -38.51 -3.41
C TYR A 941 19.21 -37.86 -4.76
N GLN A 942 17.94 -37.58 -5.03
CA GLN A 942 17.51 -37.11 -6.33
C GLN A 942 16.27 -36.22 -6.24
N TYR A 943 16.23 -35.23 -7.12
CA TYR A 943 15.11 -34.34 -7.36
C TYR A 943 14.69 -34.42 -8.83
N ASP A 944 13.45 -34.06 -9.13
CA ASP A 944 13.04 -33.73 -10.49
C ASP A 944 13.43 -32.28 -10.84
N THR A 945 13.24 -31.89 -12.11
CA THR A 945 13.57 -30.53 -12.59
C THR A 945 12.71 -29.42 -12.00
N HIS A 946 11.66 -29.75 -11.22
CA HIS A 946 10.79 -28.80 -10.53
C HIS A 946 11.11 -28.72 -9.02
N GLY A 947 12.14 -29.44 -8.57
CA GLY A 947 12.56 -29.45 -7.17
C GLY A 947 11.79 -30.41 -6.28
N ASN A 948 10.98 -31.32 -6.83
CA ASN A 948 10.32 -32.36 -6.05
C ASN A 948 11.28 -33.53 -5.77
N VAL A 949 11.28 -34.04 -4.54
CA VAL A 949 12.10 -35.20 -4.14
C VAL A 949 11.67 -36.43 -4.95
N GLN A 950 12.61 -37.12 -5.59
CA GLN A 950 12.38 -38.39 -6.30
C GLN A 950 12.89 -39.60 -5.52
N GLU A 951 13.92 -39.42 -4.70
CA GLU A 951 14.50 -40.49 -3.88
C GLU A 951 15.11 -39.94 -2.60
N GLU A 952 14.73 -40.52 -1.46
CA GLU A 952 15.30 -40.21 -0.16
C GLU A 952 15.45 -41.45 0.71
N SER A 953 16.32 -41.38 1.72
CA SER A 953 16.36 -42.38 2.79
C SER A 953 17.00 -41.83 4.06
N LYS A 954 16.83 -42.55 5.17
CA LYS A 954 17.79 -42.45 6.25
C LYS A 954 19.04 -43.24 5.87
N THR A 955 20.23 -42.73 6.19
CA THR A 955 21.49 -43.44 5.91
C THR A 955 21.48 -44.88 6.45
N GLY A 956 21.64 -45.84 5.54
CA GLY A 956 21.67 -47.28 5.83
C GLY A 956 20.29 -47.93 5.96
N ASP A 957 19.20 -47.21 5.69
CA ASP A 957 17.83 -47.69 5.72
C ASP A 957 17.29 -47.95 4.29
N ALA A 958 16.06 -48.45 4.20
CA ALA A 958 15.33 -48.58 2.93
C ALA A 958 15.08 -47.22 2.29
N HIS A 959 15.19 -47.17 0.97
CA HIS A 959 14.91 -45.96 0.18
C HIS A 959 13.42 -45.82 -0.10
N ASP A 960 12.94 -44.58 -0.03
CA ASP A 960 11.63 -44.15 -0.49
C ASP A 960 11.78 -43.43 -1.82
N VAL A 961 11.01 -43.88 -2.82
CA VAL A 961 10.94 -43.28 -4.15
C VAL A 961 9.58 -42.66 -4.38
N TYR A 962 9.59 -41.47 -4.97
CA TYR A 962 8.40 -40.69 -5.26
C TYR A 962 8.29 -40.44 -6.77
N LEU A 963 7.14 -40.75 -7.34
CA LEU A 963 6.80 -40.40 -8.72
C LEU A 963 5.75 -39.29 -8.72
N TRP A 964 6.03 -38.26 -9.49
CA TRP A 964 5.18 -37.08 -9.62
C TRP A 964 4.51 -37.09 -10.99
N GLY A 965 3.23 -36.77 -11.01
CA GLY A 965 2.42 -36.65 -12.22
C GLY A 965 1.60 -35.37 -12.21
N TYR A 966 0.68 -35.24 -13.16
CA TYR A 966 -0.12 -34.03 -13.38
C TYR A 966 0.78 -32.78 -13.52
N ASN A 967 1.79 -32.85 -14.41
CA ASN A 967 2.82 -31.83 -14.58
C ASN A 967 3.62 -31.60 -13.29
N SER A 968 4.09 -32.69 -12.68
CA SER A 968 4.94 -32.69 -11.46
C SER A 968 4.32 -32.03 -10.21
N GLN A 969 2.99 -32.04 -10.07
CA GLN A 969 2.31 -31.39 -8.93
C GLN A 969 1.84 -32.35 -7.86
N TYR A 970 1.38 -33.51 -8.30
CA TYR A 970 0.77 -34.48 -7.39
C TYR A 970 1.61 -35.74 -7.36
N LEU A 971 1.83 -36.23 -6.15
CA LEU A 971 2.45 -37.51 -5.92
C LEU A 971 1.53 -38.61 -6.45
N VAL A 972 1.94 -39.31 -7.50
CA VAL A 972 1.17 -40.41 -8.11
C VAL A 972 1.61 -41.79 -7.60
N ALA A 973 2.84 -41.92 -7.10
CA ALA A 973 3.29 -43.12 -6.42
C ALA A 973 4.34 -42.85 -5.33
N LYS A 974 4.16 -43.46 -4.16
CA LYS A 974 5.21 -43.63 -3.14
C LYS A 974 5.62 -45.10 -3.10
N ILE A 975 6.92 -45.36 -3.25
CA ILE A 975 7.49 -46.69 -3.37
C ILE A 975 8.58 -46.86 -2.31
N THR A 976 8.28 -47.61 -1.25
CA THR A 976 9.22 -47.88 -0.17
C THR A 976 10.02 -49.17 -0.45
N ASN A 977 11.29 -49.18 -0.06
CA ASN A 977 12.25 -50.26 -0.29
C ASN A 977 12.57 -50.48 -1.79
N SER A 978 12.87 -49.38 -2.51
CA SER A 978 13.36 -49.38 -3.88
C SER A 978 14.27 -48.18 -4.14
N THR A 979 15.14 -48.25 -5.14
CA THR A 979 15.90 -47.08 -5.63
C THR A 979 15.23 -46.49 -6.87
N TYR A 980 15.47 -45.21 -7.17
CA TYR A 980 14.87 -44.56 -8.33
C TYR A 980 15.30 -45.22 -9.63
N ALA A 981 16.55 -45.66 -9.72
CA ALA A 981 17.07 -46.40 -10.87
C ALA A 981 16.30 -47.72 -11.13
N ALA A 982 15.91 -48.44 -10.08
CA ALA A 982 15.11 -49.66 -10.21
C ALA A 982 13.68 -49.34 -10.68
N VAL A 983 13.07 -48.28 -10.14
CA VAL A 983 11.74 -47.81 -10.56
C VAL A 983 11.76 -47.36 -12.03
N GLN A 984 12.77 -46.59 -12.45
CA GLN A 984 12.93 -46.18 -13.84
C GLN A 984 13.10 -47.35 -14.80
N ALA A 985 13.84 -48.39 -14.41
CA ALA A 985 13.97 -49.61 -15.22
C ALA A 985 12.62 -50.32 -15.42
N VAL A 986 11.80 -50.40 -14.36
CA VAL A 986 10.44 -50.95 -14.43
C VAL A 986 9.54 -50.09 -15.31
N MET A 987 9.57 -48.76 -15.15
CA MET A 987 8.82 -47.82 -16.00
C MET A 987 9.18 -47.99 -17.48
N ALA A 988 10.48 -48.03 -17.80
CA ALA A 988 10.96 -48.20 -19.17
C ALA A 988 10.51 -49.55 -19.77
N SER A 989 10.63 -50.65 -19.02
CA SER A 989 10.22 -51.99 -19.49
C SER A 989 8.71 -52.12 -19.76
N ASN A 990 7.90 -51.27 -19.12
CA ASN A 990 6.44 -51.25 -19.23
C ASN A 990 5.92 -50.08 -20.07
N ASN A 991 6.80 -49.31 -20.72
CA ASN A 991 6.45 -48.09 -21.48
C ASN A 991 5.63 -47.08 -20.67
N ILE A 992 5.93 -46.95 -19.37
CA ILE A 992 5.39 -45.88 -18.53
C ILE A 992 6.24 -44.64 -18.76
N THR A 993 5.64 -43.59 -19.31
CA THR A 993 6.29 -42.34 -19.67
C THR A 993 5.78 -41.20 -18.80
N GLN A 994 6.59 -40.16 -18.60
CA GLN A 994 6.18 -38.96 -17.85
C GLN A 994 4.92 -38.32 -18.45
N SER A 995 4.79 -38.29 -19.78
CA SER A 995 3.60 -37.77 -20.46
C SER A 995 2.30 -38.48 -20.06
N GLN A 996 2.34 -39.80 -19.77
CA GLN A 996 1.18 -40.54 -19.26
C GLN A 996 0.87 -40.20 -17.80
N LEU A 997 1.90 -39.92 -16.99
CA LEU A 997 1.71 -39.49 -15.60
C LEU A 997 1.18 -38.06 -15.51
N ASP A 998 1.60 -37.20 -16.45
CA ASP A 998 1.18 -35.80 -16.55
C ASP A 998 -0.22 -35.64 -17.14
N ASN A 999 -0.62 -36.52 -18.05
CA ASN A 999 -1.93 -36.49 -18.70
C ASN A 999 -2.64 -37.84 -18.55
N PRO A 1000 -3.15 -38.17 -17.36
CA PRO A 1000 -3.75 -39.47 -17.05
C PRO A 1000 -5.14 -39.68 -17.67
N GLY A 1001 -5.31 -39.47 -18.98
CA GLY A 1001 -6.56 -39.69 -19.70
C GLY A 1001 -7.80 -39.00 -19.08
N THR A 1002 -9.00 -39.44 -19.47
CA THR A 1002 -10.26 -38.90 -18.92
C THR A 1002 -10.77 -39.66 -17.70
N THR A 1003 -10.17 -40.80 -17.34
CA THR A 1003 -10.63 -41.61 -16.20
C THR A 1003 -9.48 -42.16 -15.36
N ASP A 1004 -9.69 -42.09 -14.06
CA ASP A 1004 -8.95 -42.71 -12.97
C ASP A 1004 -8.50 -44.18 -13.25
N ALA A 1005 -9.32 -44.95 -13.95
CA ALA A 1005 -9.06 -46.36 -14.23
C ALA A 1005 -7.83 -46.57 -15.12
N VAL A 1006 -7.58 -45.67 -16.07
CA VAL A 1006 -6.41 -45.74 -16.96
C VAL A 1006 -5.14 -45.53 -16.14
N MET A 1007 -5.12 -44.49 -15.30
CA MET A 1007 -3.97 -44.18 -14.46
C MET A 1007 -3.68 -45.27 -13.44
N ARG A 1008 -4.71 -45.81 -12.77
CA ARG A 1008 -4.54 -46.94 -11.85
C ARG A 1008 -3.97 -48.18 -12.55
N THR A 1009 -4.41 -48.47 -13.79
CA THR A 1009 -3.88 -49.60 -14.55
C THR A 1009 -2.40 -49.41 -14.88
N THR A 1010 -2.02 -48.21 -15.32
CA THR A 1010 -0.62 -47.85 -15.58
C THR A 1010 0.24 -47.98 -14.32
N LEU A 1011 -0.19 -47.39 -13.21
CA LEU A 1011 0.56 -47.39 -11.95
C LEU A 1011 0.64 -48.80 -11.32
N ASN A 1012 -0.34 -49.68 -11.56
CA ASN A 1012 -0.31 -51.05 -11.06
C ASN A 1012 0.82 -51.90 -11.68
N LEU A 1013 1.34 -51.54 -12.85
CA LEU A 1013 2.51 -52.19 -13.46
C LEU A 1013 3.77 -52.03 -12.60
N LEU A 1014 3.87 -50.93 -11.83
CA LEU A 1014 4.97 -50.72 -10.87
C LEU A 1014 4.95 -51.78 -9.77
N ARG A 1015 3.77 -52.09 -9.23
CA ARG A 1015 3.58 -53.11 -8.18
C ARG A 1015 3.96 -54.50 -8.67
N ALA A 1016 3.65 -54.83 -9.93
CA ALA A 1016 4.04 -56.10 -10.54
C ALA A 1016 5.56 -56.18 -10.83
N GLY A 1017 6.18 -55.07 -11.22
CA GLY A 1017 7.62 -55.00 -11.51
C GLY A 1017 8.53 -54.90 -10.29
N LEU A 1018 7.98 -54.54 -9.11
CA LEU A 1018 8.73 -54.32 -7.87
C LEU A 1018 8.19 -55.20 -6.72
N PRO A 1019 8.31 -56.54 -6.79
CA PRO A 1019 7.67 -57.46 -5.84
C PRO A 1019 8.21 -57.36 -4.40
N ASN A 1020 9.38 -56.74 -4.20
CA ASN A 1020 10.01 -56.56 -2.89
C ASN A 1020 9.80 -55.16 -2.30
N SER A 1021 9.01 -54.31 -2.97
CA SER A 1021 8.78 -52.91 -2.59
C SER A 1021 7.31 -52.70 -2.22
N GLN A 1022 7.05 -51.72 -1.36
CA GLN A 1022 5.69 -51.33 -0.99
C GLN A 1022 5.24 -50.19 -1.88
N VAL A 1023 4.31 -50.46 -2.79
CA VAL A 1023 3.85 -49.48 -3.79
C VAL A 1023 2.48 -48.94 -3.40
N THR A 1024 2.44 -47.66 -3.01
CA THR A 1024 1.20 -46.90 -2.77
C THR A 1024 1.01 -45.91 -3.92
N THR A 1025 -0.17 -45.86 -4.50
CA THR A 1025 -0.44 -45.05 -5.70
C THR A 1025 -1.68 -44.19 -5.53
N TYR A 1026 -1.69 -43.02 -6.17
CA TYR A 1026 -2.75 -42.03 -6.02
C TYR A 1026 -3.23 -41.55 -7.39
N THR A 1027 -4.51 -41.23 -7.48
CA THR A 1027 -5.11 -40.50 -8.60
C THR A 1027 -5.82 -39.26 -8.07
N TYR A 1028 -5.97 -38.27 -8.94
CA TYR A 1028 -6.51 -36.95 -8.60
C TYR A 1028 -7.49 -36.48 -9.66
N ALA A 1029 -8.50 -35.75 -9.19
CA ALA A 1029 -9.20 -34.76 -9.99
C ALA A 1029 -8.45 -33.44 -9.79
N THR A 1030 -7.95 -32.85 -10.87
CA THR A 1030 -7.24 -31.57 -10.81
C THR A 1030 -8.10 -30.54 -10.07
N VAL A 1031 -7.47 -29.68 -9.26
CA VAL A 1031 -8.08 -28.64 -8.39
C VAL A 1031 -9.08 -29.09 -7.31
N THR A 1032 -9.54 -30.35 -7.32
CA THR A 1032 -10.47 -30.90 -6.31
C THR A 1032 -9.73 -31.66 -5.21
N GLY A 1033 -8.88 -32.62 -5.60
CA GLY A 1033 -8.12 -33.45 -4.65
C GLY A 1033 -7.97 -34.90 -5.11
N ILE A 1034 -7.53 -35.75 -4.17
CA ILE A 1034 -7.34 -37.19 -4.41
C ILE A 1034 -8.69 -37.81 -4.78
N THR A 1035 -8.76 -38.59 -5.86
CA THR A 1035 -9.93 -39.37 -6.27
C THR A 1035 -9.80 -40.83 -5.87
N SER A 1036 -8.59 -41.38 -5.85
CA SER A 1036 -8.34 -42.72 -5.32
C SER A 1036 -6.93 -42.89 -4.76
N GLU A 1037 -6.82 -43.81 -3.81
CA GLU A 1037 -5.58 -44.29 -3.23
C GLU A 1037 -5.57 -45.82 -3.34
N THR A 1038 -4.45 -46.40 -3.76
CA THR A 1038 -4.27 -47.86 -3.75
C THR A 1038 -3.10 -48.22 -2.84
N ASP A 1039 -3.40 -48.94 -1.77
CA ASP A 1039 -2.42 -49.32 -0.74
C ASP A 1039 -1.40 -50.36 -1.28
N PRO A 1040 -0.33 -50.68 -0.51
CA PRO A 1040 0.64 -51.71 -0.91
C PRO A 1040 0.06 -53.11 -1.14
N LYS A 1041 -1.13 -53.41 -0.59
CA LYS A 1041 -1.85 -54.68 -0.77
C LYS A 1041 -2.76 -54.67 -2.00
N GLY A 1042 -2.81 -53.56 -2.75
CA GLY A 1042 -3.67 -53.41 -3.92
C GLY A 1042 -5.12 -53.07 -3.59
N LYS A 1043 -5.45 -52.70 -2.35
CA LYS A 1043 -6.80 -52.27 -1.97
C LYS A 1043 -6.99 -50.80 -2.34
N ILE A 1044 -8.10 -50.53 -3.02
CA ILE A 1044 -8.43 -49.19 -3.50
C ILE A 1044 -9.38 -48.53 -2.50
N THR A 1045 -9.05 -47.31 -2.09
CA THR A 1045 -9.93 -46.36 -1.41
C THR A 1045 -10.30 -45.27 -2.41
N THR A 1046 -11.59 -44.96 -2.56
CA THR A 1046 -12.08 -43.92 -3.47
C THR A 1046 -12.65 -42.75 -2.67
N TYR A 1047 -12.40 -41.53 -3.15
CA TYR A 1047 -12.81 -40.29 -2.51
C TYR A 1047 -13.82 -39.60 -3.43
N GLN A 1048 -15.00 -39.28 -2.88
CA GLN A 1048 -16.04 -38.55 -3.60
C GLN A 1048 -16.24 -37.19 -2.96
N TYR A 1049 -16.52 -36.20 -3.80
CA TYR A 1049 -16.72 -34.82 -3.40
C TYR A 1049 -18.17 -34.41 -3.62
N ASP A 1050 -18.65 -33.45 -2.84
CA ASP A 1050 -19.95 -32.82 -3.05
C ASP A 1050 -19.90 -31.86 -4.25
N SER A 1051 -21.02 -31.19 -4.54
CA SER A 1051 -21.11 -30.21 -5.62
C SER A 1051 -20.20 -28.98 -5.44
N TYR A 1052 -19.62 -28.78 -4.24
CA TYR A 1052 -18.69 -27.70 -3.90
C TYR A 1052 -17.23 -28.15 -3.93
N ASN A 1053 -16.94 -29.36 -4.45
CA ASN A 1053 -15.61 -29.96 -4.46
C ASN A 1053 -15.02 -30.16 -3.05
N ARG A 1054 -15.87 -30.34 -2.03
CA ARG A 1054 -15.46 -30.72 -0.66
C ARG A 1054 -15.62 -32.22 -0.46
N LEU A 1055 -14.73 -32.83 0.32
CA LEU A 1055 -14.72 -34.29 0.51
C LEU A 1055 -16.00 -34.79 1.20
N MET A 1056 -16.85 -35.51 0.47
CA MET A 1056 -18.13 -36.02 0.99
C MET A 1056 -18.03 -37.47 1.48
N ASN A 1057 -17.43 -38.37 0.68
CA ASN A 1057 -17.34 -39.79 1.02
C ASN A 1057 -15.92 -40.34 0.87
N ILE A 1058 -15.54 -41.22 1.78
CA ILE A 1058 -14.41 -42.14 1.63
C ILE A 1058 -14.97 -43.55 1.52
N ILE A 1059 -14.66 -44.26 0.44
CA ILE A 1059 -15.27 -45.53 0.05
C ILE A 1059 -14.21 -46.62 -0.05
N ASP A 1060 -14.48 -47.79 0.54
CA ASP A 1060 -13.58 -48.95 0.45
C ASP A 1060 -13.66 -49.68 -0.89
N LEU A 1061 -12.78 -50.69 -1.07
CA LEU A 1061 -12.74 -51.53 -2.28
C LEU A 1061 -14.05 -52.25 -2.59
N ASN A 1062 -14.90 -52.51 -1.59
CA ASN A 1062 -16.18 -53.20 -1.75
C ASN A 1062 -17.34 -52.24 -2.06
N GLY A 1063 -17.07 -50.93 -2.13
CA GLY A 1063 -18.09 -49.90 -2.35
C GLY A 1063 -18.79 -49.44 -1.08
N ASN A 1064 -18.31 -49.80 0.12
CA ASN A 1064 -18.89 -49.34 1.37
C ASN A 1064 -18.34 -47.96 1.74
N ILE A 1065 -19.22 -47.06 2.18
CA ILE A 1065 -18.81 -45.78 2.76
C ILE A 1065 -18.15 -46.03 4.11
N VAL A 1066 -16.86 -45.73 4.21
CA VAL A 1066 -16.05 -45.83 5.42
C VAL A 1066 -16.23 -44.58 6.28
N LYS A 1067 -16.30 -43.41 5.63
CA LYS A 1067 -16.57 -42.11 6.26
C LYS A 1067 -17.44 -41.27 5.35
N HIS A 1068 -18.37 -40.56 5.97
CA HIS A 1068 -19.19 -39.53 5.36
C HIS A 1068 -18.96 -38.21 6.09
N TYR A 1069 -18.86 -37.11 5.35
CA TYR A 1069 -18.76 -35.77 5.90
C TYR A 1069 -19.98 -34.96 5.51
N ASP A 1070 -20.67 -34.47 6.54
CA ASP A 1070 -21.69 -33.43 6.41
C ASP A 1070 -21.05 -32.11 6.83
N TYR A 1071 -20.97 -31.17 5.89
CA TYR A 1071 -20.39 -29.86 6.14
C TYR A 1071 -21.45 -28.92 6.70
N HIS A 1072 -21.28 -28.58 7.97
CA HIS A 1072 -22.09 -27.60 8.68
C HIS A 1072 -21.26 -26.36 8.97
N TYR A 1073 -21.85 -25.19 8.81
CA TYR A 1073 -21.21 -23.99 9.32
C TYR A 1073 -21.34 -23.88 10.84
N GLN A 1074 -20.41 -23.17 11.47
CA GLN A 1074 -20.44 -22.93 12.91
C GLN A 1074 -21.76 -22.24 13.29
N GLY A 1075 -22.63 -22.96 14.02
CA GLY A 1075 -23.96 -22.49 14.45
C GLY A 1075 -25.16 -23.21 13.80
N GLN A 1076 -24.93 -24.20 12.92
CA GLN A 1076 -25.94 -25.18 12.49
C GLN A 1076 -26.12 -26.34 13.48
#